data_AF-A0A940SRX1-F1
#
_entry.id   AF-A0A940SRX1-F1
#
_cell.length_a   1.000
_cell.length_b   1.000
_cell.length_c   1.000
_cell.angle_alpha   90.00
_cell.angle_beta   90.00
_cell.angle_gamma   90.00
#
_symmetry.space_group_name_H-M   'P 1'
#
loop_
_entity.id
_entity.type
_entity.pdbx_description
1 polymer ?
#
loop_
_entity_poly.entity_id
_entity_poly.type
_entity_poly.pdbx_seq_one_letter_code
_entity_poly.pdbx_strand_id
1 'polypeptide(L)'
;LLNDLSARGLDGIVSAYRSGFVNEDTMADAYRCEAARVTIASAMHKYPALSGFQGTQFEVSLSQFAELNAKFEALTVQELCARLSAKIPAASEGMKGSSEISVLQRAIKSGGRMLSIRKLFDSIPTLLRRICPCMLMSPISVAQYIDPSFPHFDLVVFDEASQLPTSEAVGAIARGDNVIVVGDPKQLPPTSFFTAQHTDEENYDKEDLESVLDDCLALSMPSMHLLWHYRSRHESLIAFSNAKFYENKLLTFPSPDDQIRKVTRVQVEGYYDKSKTRQNRAEAEAVVNEIVRRLSDENLRKDSIGVVTFSVVQQNLVDDLLTEAYVKDPQLEAYANEMYEPIIIKNLENVQGDERDVILFSIGYGPDQEGKVSMNFGPVNQDGGWRRLNVAVSRARKEMKVFSVIRPDQIDLTRTRSDGVAQLRAFLEFADRGTQVLARGANASVYKNDAFAELVRDELAKYGYTVKCGIGCSGFRVDAAVVHPDDPGRFVLGLLCDSSTNWHTSTARDRLLSQPSVLRGLGWKLCSVHILDWLDNKERVIERIRQAIADAVAGTPEPVQTETVKPVSYSAANFEKEHIPTPAELATPYATCILPDMGTSDEFQQPATLRKIAETIAKVIDAEAPVSRKTVLRRVIAAWGITRSSTRTEQIFEAALQKVQPQKTTSRGNVFLWKQEQDPAAYETYRNGGEKRAIDDICTEELCYALSCVIRAQVSIPKSDLIRETAKLFGFARVTPLIEQAVSEALTLAVEHGTAAVENDIVTLVE
;
A
#
# COMPACT_ATOMS: atom_id res chain seq x y z
N LEU A 1 32.17 -0.20 57.35
CA LEU A 1 32.40 0.21 55.94
C LEU A 1 32.96 -0.92 55.07
N LEU A 2 34.24 -1.31 55.18
CA LEU A 2 34.81 -2.37 54.31
C LEU A 2 34.05 -3.71 54.44
N ASN A 3 33.64 -4.09 55.65
CA ASN A 3 32.83 -5.29 55.87
C ASN A 3 31.40 -5.15 55.30
N ASP A 4 30.83 -3.94 55.28
CA ASP A 4 29.50 -3.69 54.71
C ASP A 4 29.53 -3.70 53.18
N LEU A 5 30.64 -3.26 52.57
CA LEU A 5 30.88 -3.33 51.13
C LEU A 5 31.02 -4.78 50.67
N SER A 6 31.79 -5.58 51.42
CA SER A 6 31.92 -7.03 51.19
C SER A 6 30.57 -7.76 51.33
N ALA A 7 29.79 -7.44 52.37
CA ALA A 7 28.44 -8.01 52.57
C ALA A 7 27.45 -7.67 51.45
N ARG A 8 27.72 -6.63 50.64
CA ARG A 8 26.92 -6.24 49.47
C ARG A 8 27.49 -6.74 48.14
N GLY A 9 28.49 -7.63 48.17
CA GLY A 9 29.09 -8.23 46.97
C GLY A 9 30.12 -7.35 46.26
N LEU A 10 30.64 -6.31 46.92
CA LEU A 10 31.69 -5.42 46.38
C LEU A 10 33.07 -5.83 46.91
N ASP A 11 33.39 -7.13 46.92
CA ASP A 11 34.67 -7.63 47.45
C ASP A 11 35.88 -7.13 46.64
N GLY A 12 35.68 -6.81 45.35
CA GLY A 12 36.72 -6.28 44.47
C GLY A 12 37.34 -4.99 45.00
N ILE A 13 36.53 -4.04 45.48
CA ILE A 13 37.06 -2.78 46.03
C ILE A 13 37.75 -2.97 47.37
N VAL A 14 37.23 -3.88 48.20
CA VAL A 14 37.81 -4.20 49.51
C VAL A 14 39.19 -4.82 49.32
N SER A 15 39.34 -5.69 48.33
CA SER A 15 40.63 -6.28 47.95
C SER A 15 41.58 -5.25 47.35
N ALA A 16 41.11 -4.39 46.45
CA ALA A 16 41.93 -3.36 45.79
C ALA A 16 42.43 -2.26 46.74
N TYR A 17 41.63 -1.89 47.74
CA TYR A 17 42.05 -0.98 48.80
C TYR A 17 43.07 -1.64 49.74
N ARG A 18 42.85 -2.91 50.12
CA ARG A 18 43.79 -3.67 50.98
C ARG A 18 45.14 -3.96 50.31
N SER A 19 45.17 -4.09 48.98
CA SER A 19 46.40 -4.30 48.21
C SER A 19 47.14 -2.99 47.88
N GLY A 20 46.59 -1.83 48.24
CA GLY A 20 47.18 -0.52 47.98
C GLY A 20 47.04 -0.02 46.54
N PHE A 21 46.26 -0.71 45.70
CA PHE A 21 45.98 -0.26 44.33
C PHE A 21 45.02 0.93 44.26
N VAL A 22 44.17 1.10 45.28
CA VAL A 22 43.22 2.21 45.41
C VAL A 22 43.53 2.96 46.69
N ASN A 23 43.67 4.28 46.59
CA ASN A 23 43.89 5.19 47.72
C ASN A 23 42.59 5.92 48.10
N GLU A 24 42.63 6.73 49.15
CA GLU A 24 41.45 7.47 49.65
C GLU A 24 40.86 8.41 48.59
N ASP A 25 41.70 9.02 47.76
CA ASP A 25 41.28 9.95 46.70
C ASP A 25 40.58 9.24 45.52
N THR A 26 40.97 7.99 45.21
CA THR A 26 40.43 7.21 44.09
C THR A 26 39.32 6.24 44.50
N MET A 27 39.06 6.12 45.80
CA MET A 27 38.10 5.17 46.37
C MET A 27 36.67 5.38 45.84
N ALA A 28 36.25 6.63 45.63
CA ALA A 28 34.92 6.95 45.13
C ALA A 28 34.70 6.46 43.69
N ASP A 29 35.70 6.63 42.82
CA ASP A 29 35.61 6.19 41.42
C ASP A 29 35.74 4.67 41.31
N ALA A 30 36.61 4.05 42.11
CA ALA A 30 36.70 2.60 42.21
C ALA A 30 35.37 1.98 42.68
N TYR A 31 34.66 2.63 43.61
CA TYR A 31 33.33 2.21 44.05
C TYR A 31 32.29 2.28 42.94
N ARG A 32 32.25 3.39 42.19
CA ARG A 32 31.34 3.53 41.05
C ARG A 32 31.61 2.47 39.98
N CYS A 33 32.88 2.20 39.69
CA CYS A 33 33.29 1.17 38.73
C CYS A 33 32.84 -0.23 39.17
N GLU A 34 33.12 -0.61 40.42
CA GLU A 34 32.72 -1.93 40.93
C GLU A 34 31.21 -2.09 41.04
N ALA A 35 30.50 -1.03 41.47
CA ALA A 35 29.04 -1.02 41.51
C ALA A 35 28.44 -1.19 40.10
N ALA A 36 28.98 -0.53 39.08
CA ALA A 36 28.56 -0.70 37.69
C ALA A 36 28.83 -2.13 37.21
N ARG A 37 30.01 -2.70 37.49
CA ARG A 37 30.39 -4.06 37.12
C ARG A 37 29.46 -5.11 37.73
N VAL A 38 29.16 -5.00 39.02
CA VAL A 38 28.21 -5.90 39.69
C VAL A 38 26.79 -5.74 39.13
N THR A 39 26.37 -4.52 38.81
CA THR A 39 25.06 -4.26 38.19
C THR A 39 24.95 -4.90 36.81
N ILE A 40 25.99 -4.79 35.97
CA ILE A 40 26.06 -5.43 34.65
C ILE A 40 26.00 -6.96 34.81
N ALA A 41 26.81 -7.54 35.69
CA ALA A 41 26.81 -8.99 35.94
C ALA A 41 25.44 -9.49 36.44
N SER A 42 24.80 -8.74 37.34
CA SER A 42 23.44 -9.05 37.81
C SER A 42 22.40 -8.94 36.70
N ALA A 43 22.53 -7.96 35.79
CA ALA A 43 21.64 -7.82 34.64
C ALA A 43 21.82 -8.97 33.66
N MET A 44 23.06 -9.36 33.35
CA MET A 44 23.36 -10.52 32.49
C MET A 44 22.83 -11.84 33.08
N HIS A 45 22.90 -12.00 34.41
CA HIS A 45 22.33 -13.18 35.07
C HIS A 45 20.80 -13.17 35.06
N LYS A 46 20.18 -12.01 35.25
CA LYS A 46 18.72 -11.85 35.22
C LYS A 46 18.13 -12.07 33.82
N TYR A 47 18.87 -11.71 32.77
CA TYR A 47 18.43 -11.82 31.37
C TYR A 47 19.39 -12.73 30.58
N PRO A 48 19.11 -14.05 30.49
CA PRO A 48 19.97 -15.01 29.80
C PRO A 48 20.31 -14.66 28.35
N ALA A 49 19.40 -13.95 27.66
CA ALA A 49 19.62 -13.45 26.30
C ALA A 49 20.82 -12.50 26.19
N LEU A 50 21.15 -11.74 27.24
CA LEU A 50 22.33 -10.87 27.28
C LEU A 50 23.62 -11.67 27.50
N SER A 51 23.56 -12.76 28.28
CA SER A 51 24.73 -13.60 28.57
C SER A 51 25.20 -14.42 27.37
N GLY A 52 24.29 -14.77 26.46
CA GLY A 52 24.61 -15.51 25.24
C GLY A 52 24.81 -14.61 24.01
N PHE A 53 24.70 -13.29 24.16
CA PHE A 53 24.81 -12.37 23.03
C PHE A 53 26.25 -12.33 22.51
N GLN A 54 26.39 -12.50 21.20
CA GLN A 54 27.63 -12.27 20.47
C GLN A 54 27.29 -11.51 19.20
N GLY A 55 27.89 -10.34 18.98
CA GLY A 55 27.58 -9.49 17.83
C GLY A 55 27.74 -10.22 16.50
N THR A 56 28.74 -11.10 16.36
CA THR A 56 28.92 -11.89 15.14
C THR A 56 27.79 -12.88 14.87
N GLN A 57 27.22 -13.49 15.90
CA GLN A 57 26.06 -14.39 15.74
C GLN A 57 24.80 -13.58 15.45
N PHE A 58 24.67 -12.42 16.09
CA PHE A 58 23.56 -11.50 15.87
C PHE A 58 23.53 -10.98 14.43
N GLU A 59 24.66 -10.61 13.84
CA GLU A 59 24.76 -10.18 12.44
C GLU A 59 24.40 -11.32 11.45
N VAL A 60 24.70 -12.58 11.79
CA VAL A 60 24.24 -13.74 11.00
C VAL A 60 22.71 -13.89 11.09
N SER A 61 22.15 -13.78 12.29
CA SER A 61 20.70 -13.78 12.49
C SER A 61 20.01 -12.61 11.78
N LEU A 62 20.63 -11.43 11.76
CA LEU A 62 20.14 -10.26 11.05
C LEU A 62 20.11 -10.49 9.53
N SER A 63 21.17 -11.10 8.99
CA SER A 63 21.23 -11.46 7.57
C SER A 63 20.13 -12.46 7.20
N GLN A 64 19.90 -13.49 8.02
CA GLN A 64 18.80 -14.44 7.84
C GLN A 64 17.44 -13.76 7.96
N PHE A 65 17.28 -12.83 8.90
CA PHE A 65 16.05 -12.06 9.06
C PHE A 65 15.75 -11.20 7.83
N ALA A 66 16.77 -10.56 7.24
CA ALA A 66 16.63 -9.80 6.00
C ALA A 66 16.18 -10.69 4.83
N GLU A 67 16.81 -11.86 4.64
CA GLU A 67 16.46 -12.81 3.60
C GLU A 67 15.02 -13.34 3.75
N LEU A 68 14.64 -13.73 4.97
CA LEU A 68 13.28 -14.19 5.27
C LEU A 68 12.24 -13.09 5.08
N ASN A 69 12.55 -11.84 5.47
CA ASN A 69 11.66 -10.72 5.26
C ASN A 69 11.44 -10.44 3.75
N ALA A 70 12.50 -10.44 2.95
CA ALA A 70 12.39 -10.28 1.49
C ALA A 70 11.58 -11.41 0.84
N LYS A 71 11.81 -12.66 1.27
CA LYS A 71 11.04 -13.82 0.80
C LYS A 71 9.57 -13.71 1.21
N PHE A 72 9.28 -13.27 2.44
CA PHE A 72 7.92 -13.09 2.93
C PHE A 72 7.16 -12.03 2.12
N GLU A 73 7.81 -10.90 1.80
CA GLU A 73 7.22 -9.86 0.94
C GLU A 73 6.88 -10.39 -0.45
N ALA A 74 7.83 -11.08 -1.09
CA ALA A 74 7.63 -11.67 -2.41
C ALA A 74 6.49 -12.71 -2.42
N LEU A 75 6.44 -13.59 -1.43
CA LEU A 75 5.37 -14.59 -1.28
C LEU A 75 4.02 -13.93 -1.00
N THR A 76 3.98 -12.84 -0.22
CA THR A 76 2.75 -12.11 0.07
C THR A 76 2.13 -11.53 -1.21
N VAL A 77 2.96 -10.98 -2.10
CA VAL A 77 2.50 -10.49 -3.41
C VAL A 77 1.97 -11.64 -4.27
N GLN A 78 2.67 -12.78 -4.31
CA GLN A 78 2.25 -13.96 -5.08
C GLN A 78 0.93 -14.54 -4.56
N GLU A 79 0.79 -14.69 -3.25
CA GLU A 79 -0.43 -15.16 -2.59
C GLU A 79 -1.60 -14.21 -2.84
N LEU A 80 -1.38 -12.90 -2.75
CA LEU A 80 -2.41 -11.90 -3.05
C LEU A 80 -2.88 -12.01 -4.50
N CYS A 81 -1.94 -12.09 -5.45
CA CYS A 81 -2.23 -12.30 -6.85
C CYS A 81 -3.03 -13.59 -7.07
N ALA A 82 -2.62 -14.72 -6.47
CA ALA A 82 -3.32 -16.00 -6.58
C ALA A 82 -4.76 -15.91 -6.04
N ARG A 83 -4.95 -15.33 -4.86
CA ARG A 83 -6.28 -15.13 -4.26
C ARG A 83 -7.19 -14.24 -5.10
N LEU A 84 -6.66 -13.15 -5.65
CA LEU A 84 -7.44 -12.25 -6.50
C LEU A 84 -7.78 -12.91 -7.84
N SER A 85 -6.82 -13.60 -8.46
CA SER A 85 -7.04 -14.34 -9.71
C SER A 85 -8.04 -15.49 -9.55
N ALA A 86 -8.04 -16.20 -8.42
CA ALA A 86 -9.00 -17.26 -8.13
C ALA A 86 -10.45 -16.77 -8.06
N LYS A 87 -10.68 -15.48 -7.75
CA LYS A 87 -12.01 -14.86 -7.76
C LYS A 87 -12.49 -14.47 -9.15
N ILE A 88 -11.60 -14.44 -10.15
CA ILE A 88 -11.94 -14.08 -11.52
C ILE A 88 -12.58 -15.30 -12.21
N PRO A 89 -13.80 -15.17 -12.75
CA PRO A 89 -14.47 -16.29 -13.40
C PRO A 89 -13.72 -16.74 -14.65
N ALA A 90 -13.61 -18.04 -14.86
CA ALA A 90 -13.11 -18.58 -16.12
C ALA A 90 -14.09 -18.25 -17.25
N ALA A 91 -13.63 -17.49 -18.25
CA ALA A 91 -14.39 -17.20 -19.45
C ALA A 91 -14.54 -18.49 -20.29
N SER A 92 -15.61 -19.25 -20.07
CA SER A 92 -15.95 -20.41 -20.89
C SER A 92 -16.64 -19.99 -22.19
N GLU A 93 -16.24 -20.59 -23.32
CA GLU A 93 -16.78 -20.33 -24.66
C GLU A 93 -18.28 -20.70 -24.84
N GLY A 94 -18.95 -21.20 -23.79
CA GLY A 94 -20.36 -21.61 -23.81
C GLY A 94 -21.37 -20.67 -23.15
N MET A 95 -20.93 -19.61 -22.45
CA MET A 95 -21.83 -18.74 -21.66
C MET A 95 -22.66 -17.81 -22.56
N LYS A 96 -23.81 -18.30 -23.02
CA LYS A 96 -24.79 -17.54 -23.82
C LYS A 96 -25.90 -17.02 -22.90
N GLY A 97 -25.79 -15.77 -22.44
CA GLY A 97 -26.81 -15.13 -21.60
C GLY A 97 -26.58 -13.63 -21.38
N SER A 98 -27.42 -13.03 -20.53
CA SER A 98 -27.33 -11.64 -20.07
C SER A 98 -26.37 -11.45 -18.87
N SER A 99 -25.55 -12.47 -18.55
CA SER A 99 -24.59 -12.41 -17.44
C SER A 99 -23.64 -11.22 -17.54
N GLU A 100 -23.15 -10.75 -16.40
CA GLU A 100 -22.20 -9.64 -16.34
C GLU A 100 -20.92 -9.92 -17.18
N ILE A 101 -20.46 -11.18 -17.22
CA ILE A 101 -19.32 -11.63 -18.03
C ILE A 101 -19.61 -11.42 -19.52
N SER A 102 -20.81 -11.79 -19.98
CA SER A 102 -21.21 -11.63 -21.39
C SER A 102 -21.31 -10.16 -21.80
N VAL A 103 -21.77 -9.28 -20.89
CA VAL A 103 -21.81 -7.83 -21.12
C VAL A 103 -20.39 -7.28 -21.33
N LEU A 104 -19.46 -7.64 -20.45
CA LEU A 104 -18.07 -7.19 -20.52
C LEU A 104 -17.37 -7.71 -21.80
N GLN A 105 -17.51 -9.00 -22.13
CA GLN A 105 -16.94 -9.56 -23.36
C GLN A 105 -17.48 -8.88 -24.62
N ARG A 106 -18.77 -8.53 -24.65
CA ARG A 106 -19.38 -7.80 -25.77
C ARG A 106 -18.79 -6.39 -25.88
N ALA A 107 -18.62 -5.70 -24.76
CA ALA A 107 -17.99 -4.38 -24.71
C ALA A 107 -16.53 -4.43 -25.18
N ILE A 108 -15.75 -5.44 -24.80
CA ILE A 108 -14.38 -5.64 -25.28
C ILE A 108 -14.35 -5.89 -26.79
N LYS A 109 -15.18 -6.81 -27.30
CA LYS A 109 -15.25 -7.13 -28.74
C LYS A 109 -15.71 -5.94 -29.58
N SER A 110 -16.58 -5.08 -29.05
CA SER A 110 -17.04 -3.88 -29.74
C SER A 110 -16.08 -2.68 -29.61
N GLY A 111 -15.02 -2.80 -28.82
CA GLY A 111 -14.12 -1.69 -28.47
C GLY A 111 -14.84 -0.58 -27.69
N GLY A 112 -15.87 -0.92 -26.91
CA GLY A 112 -16.65 0.02 -26.11
C GLY A 112 -17.62 0.90 -26.90
N ARG A 113 -17.83 0.65 -28.19
CA ARG A 113 -18.74 1.48 -29.02
C ARG A 113 -20.16 1.49 -28.43
N MET A 114 -20.73 2.69 -28.31
CA MET A 114 -22.10 2.97 -27.83
C MET A 114 -22.39 2.59 -26.37
N LEU A 115 -21.39 2.28 -25.54
CA LEU A 115 -21.54 1.99 -24.12
C LEU A 115 -20.75 3.01 -23.29
N SER A 116 -21.41 3.80 -22.45
CA SER A 116 -20.72 4.69 -21.52
C SER A 116 -20.17 3.90 -20.33
N ILE A 117 -19.09 4.42 -19.71
CA ILE A 117 -18.48 3.80 -18.52
C ILE A 117 -19.52 3.61 -17.41
N ARG A 118 -20.33 4.62 -17.13
CA ARG A 118 -21.43 4.54 -16.14
C ARG A 118 -22.38 3.37 -16.44
N LYS A 119 -22.88 3.28 -17.68
CA LYS A 119 -23.77 2.16 -18.08
C LYS A 119 -23.10 0.81 -17.94
N LEU A 120 -21.80 0.73 -18.24
CA LEU A 120 -21.03 -0.49 -18.06
C LEU A 120 -20.99 -0.87 -16.57
N PHE A 121 -20.57 0.04 -15.71
CA PHE A 121 -20.48 -0.19 -14.26
C PHE A 121 -21.82 -0.61 -13.65
N ASP A 122 -22.90 0.06 -14.03
CA ASP A 122 -24.27 -0.28 -13.60
C ASP A 122 -24.71 -1.66 -14.10
N SER A 123 -24.19 -2.11 -15.25
CA SER A 123 -24.52 -3.43 -15.84
C SER A 123 -23.66 -4.57 -15.30
N ILE A 124 -22.53 -4.29 -14.66
CA ILE A 124 -21.60 -5.30 -14.15
C ILE A 124 -21.13 -5.05 -12.69
N PRO A 125 -22.01 -4.70 -11.74
CA PRO A 125 -21.61 -4.26 -10.40
C PRO A 125 -20.94 -5.36 -9.55
N THR A 126 -21.23 -6.64 -9.83
CA THR A 126 -20.67 -7.77 -9.08
C THR A 126 -19.31 -8.18 -9.64
N LEU A 127 -19.24 -8.33 -10.96
CA LEU A 127 -18.04 -8.70 -11.70
C LEU A 127 -16.99 -7.59 -11.62
N LEU A 128 -17.38 -6.32 -11.77
CA LEU A 128 -16.46 -5.19 -11.74
C LEU A 128 -15.65 -5.16 -10.43
N ARG A 129 -16.29 -5.40 -9.29
CA ARG A 129 -15.61 -5.44 -7.98
C ARG A 129 -14.71 -6.67 -7.79
N ARG A 130 -14.97 -7.76 -8.52
CA ARG A 130 -14.09 -8.95 -8.52
C ARG A 130 -12.85 -8.74 -9.39
N ILE A 131 -13.00 -8.13 -10.56
CA ILE A 131 -11.88 -7.89 -11.49
C ILE A 131 -11.06 -6.65 -11.13
N CYS A 132 -11.71 -5.64 -10.55
CA CYS A 132 -11.12 -4.38 -10.09
C CYS A 132 -11.44 -4.18 -8.60
N PRO A 133 -10.79 -4.93 -7.68
CA PRO A 133 -11.03 -4.84 -6.24
C PRO A 133 -10.57 -3.50 -5.65
N CYS A 134 -9.70 -2.76 -6.35
CA CYS A 134 -9.29 -1.42 -6.01
C CYS A 134 -9.53 -0.51 -7.22
N MET A 135 -10.21 0.62 -7.01
CA MET A 135 -10.50 1.62 -8.04
C MET A 135 -9.83 2.95 -7.69
N LEU A 136 -8.99 3.44 -8.60
CA LEU A 136 -8.33 4.74 -8.47
C LEU A 136 -9.10 5.75 -9.32
N MET A 137 -9.77 6.71 -8.69
CA MET A 137 -10.65 7.67 -9.35
C MET A 137 -10.54 9.04 -8.68
N SER A 138 -10.63 10.12 -9.46
CA SER A 138 -10.84 11.45 -8.87
C SER A 138 -12.26 11.57 -8.30
N PRO A 139 -12.50 12.44 -7.31
CA PRO A 139 -13.82 12.62 -6.70
C PRO A 139 -14.93 12.90 -7.74
N ILE A 140 -14.63 13.71 -8.76
CA ILE A 140 -15.57 13.99 -9.85
C ILE A 140 -15.87 12.75 -10.69
N SER A 141 -14.88 11.88 -10.93
CA SER A 141 -15.09 10.61 -11.64
C SER A 141 -15.94 9.64 -10.83
N VAL A 142 -15.80 9.61 -9.50
CA VAL A 142 -16.66 8.81 -8.62
C VAL A 142 -18.11 9.28 -8.75
N ALA A 143 -18.36 10.59 -8.67
CA ALA A 143 -19.69 11.16 -8.82
C ALA A 143 -20.29 10.94 -10.23
N GLN A 144 -19.45 10.95 -11.26
CA GLN A 144 -19.88 10.78 -12.65
C GLN A 144 -20.21 9.32 -13.01
N TYR A 145 -19.42 8.36 -12.53
CA TYR A 145 -19.44 6.99 -13.03
C TYR A 145 -20.05 5.96 -12.09
N ILE A 146 -20.03 6.20 -10.78
CA ILE A 146 -20.61 5.28 -9.81
C ILE A 146 -21.99 5.81 -9.45
N ASP A 147 -23.05 5.01 -9.56
CA ASP A 147 -24.40 5.41 -9.16
C ASP A 147 -24.57 5.31 -7.63
N PRO A 148 -25.27 6.22 -6.92
CA PRO A 148 -25.42 6.11 -5.46
C PRO A 148 -26.01 4.78 -4.96
N SER A 149 -26.73 4.06 -5.83
CA SER A 149 -27.22 2.71 -5.56
C SER A 149 -26.18 1.59 -5.76
N PHE A 150 -25.00 1.92 -6.29
CA PHE A 150 -23.90 0.98 -6.44
C PHE A 150 -23.49 0.45 -5.05
N PRO A 151 -23.21 -0.86 -4.93
CA PRO A 151 -22.80 -1.44 -3.65
C PRO A 151 -21.64 -0.68 -3.01
N HIS A 152 -21.70 -0.50 -1.69
CA HIS A 152 -20.66 0.22 -0.97
C HIS A 152 -19.29 -0.45 -1.10
N PHE A 153 -18.26 0.40 -1.08
CA PHE A 153 -16.87 -0.01 -0.89
C PHE A 153 -16.61 -0.18 0.60
N ASP A 154 -15.87 -1.21 0.98
CA ASP A 154 -15.48 -1.44 2.38
C ASP A 154 -14.58 -0.31 2.92
N LEU A 155 -13.80 0.33 2.03
CA LEU A 155 -12.88 1.39 2.37
C LEU A 155 -12.75 2.43 1.24
N VAL A 156 -12.83 3.71 1.60
CA VAL A 156 -12.48 4.84 0.74
C VAL A 156 -11.23 5.51 1.29
N VAL A 157 -10.20 5.67 0.46
CA VAL A 157 -8.95 6.34 0.83
C VAL A 157 -8.82 7.62 0.03
N PHE A 158 -8.71 8.75 0.72
CA PHE A 158 -8.30 10.01 0.11
C PHE A 158 -6.80 10.20 0.31
N ASP A 159 -6.08 10.39 -0.79
CA ASP A 159 -4.69 10.84 -0.78
C ASP A 159 -4.64 12.33 -1.11
N GLU A 160 -3.61 13.04 -0.62
CA GLU A 160 -3.47 14.51 -0.77
C GLU A 160 -4.73 15.30 -0.34
N ALA A 161 -5.41 14.82 0.71
CA ALA A 161 -6.70 15.32 1.15
C ALA A 161 -6.70 16.79 1.62
N SER A 162 -5.52 17.37 1.87
CA SER A 162 -5.39 18.81 2.15
C SER A 162 -5.76 19.68 0.96
N GLN A 163 -5.76 19.13 -0.27
CA GLN A 163 -6.15 19.83 -1.49
C GLN A 163 -7.59 19.55 -1.91
N LEU A 164 -8.33 18.73 -1.16
CA LEU A 164 -9.67 18.31 -1.53
C LEU A 164 -10.72 19.06 -0.69
N PRO A 165 -11.60 19.88 -1.30
CA PRO A 165 -12.73 20.46 -0.58
C PRO A 165 -13.67 19.37 -0.07
N THR A 166 -14.23 19.57 1.12
CA THR A 166 -15.19 18.62 1.72
C THR A 166 -16.40 18.39 0.83
N SER A 167 -16.89 19.43 0.15
CA SER A 167 -18.02 19.32 -0.79
C SER A 167 -17.77 18.36 -1.95
N GLU A 168 -16.52 18.20 -2.39
CA GLU A 168 -16.13 17.25 -3.44
C GLU A 168 -15.91 15.84 -2.87
N ALA A 169 -15.41 15.73 -1.64
CA ALA A 169 -15.15 14.44 -0.97
C ALA A 169 -16.43 13.70 -0.58
N VAL A 170 -17.49 14.42 -0.16
CA VAL A 170 -18.74 13.84 0.38
C VAL A 170 -19.36 12.80 -0.56
N GLY A 171 -19.31 13.02 -1.87
CA GLY A 171 -19.86 12.09 -2.85
C GLY A 171 -19.15 10.73 -2.91
N ALA A 172 -17.87 10.69 -2.58
CA ALA A 172 -17.10 9.47 -2.46
C ALA A 172 -17.23 8.85 -1.05
N ILE A 173 -17.24 9.67 0.00
CA ILE A 173 -17.48 9.21 1.39
C ILE A 173 -18.80 8.45 1.50
N ALA A 174 -19.88 8.96 0.89
CA ALA A 174 -21.20 8.35 0.94
C ALA A 174 -21.30 6.95 0.29
N ARG A 175 -20.24 6.50 -0.40
CA ARG A 175 -20.16 5.19 -1.08
C ARG A 175 -19.24 4.22 -0.37
N GLY A 176 -18.67 4.61 0.76
CA GLY A 176 -17.78 3.80 1.57
C GLY A 176 -18.37 3.50 2.94
N ASP A 177 -18.04 2.33 3.49
CA ASP A 177 -18.36 2.00 4.88
C ASP A 177 -17.32 2.58 5.85
N ASN A 178 -16.05 2.65 5.43
CA ASN A 178 -14.96 3.24 6.18
C ASN A 178 -14.22 4.28 5.32
N VAL A 179 -13.62 5.28 5.96
CA VAL A 179 -12.82 6.31 5.30
C VAL A 179 -11.46 6.47 5.96
N ILE A 180 -10.42 6.58 5.15
CA ILE A 180 -9.08 7.02 5.55
C ILE A 180 -8.76 8.30 4.79
N VAL A 181 -8.40 9.35 5.53
CA VAL A 181 -8.05 10.66 4.98
C VAL A 181 -6.55 10.87 5.20
N VAL A 182 -5.78 10.88 4.11
CA VAL A 182 -4.33 11.08 4.11
C VAL A 182 -4.01 12.43 3.48
N GLY A 183 -3.24 13.24 4.18
CA GLY A 183 -2.78 14.52 3.67
C GLY A 183 -1.92 15.27 4.69
N ASP A 184 -1.48 16.46 4.31
CA ASP A 184 -0.59 17.29 5.13
C ASP A 184 -1.18 18.69 5.33
N PRO A 185 -1.61 19.06 6.55
CA PRO A 185 -2.23 20.37 6.82
C PRO A 185 -1.24 21.55 6.70
N LYS A 186 0.05 21.26 6.48
CA LYS A 186 1.10 22.26 6.24
C LYS A 186 1.42 22.45 4.74
N GLN A 187 0.72 21.75 3.84
CA GLN A 187 0.81 21.93 2.37
C GLN A 187 -0.34 22.78 1.82
N LEU A 188 -0.50 22.87 0.50
CA LEU A 188 -1.49 23.76 -0.10
C LEU A 188 -2.92 23.34 0.28
N PRO A 189 -3.78 24.32 0.62
CA PRO A 189 -5.22 24.11 0.68
C PRO A 189 -5.83 24.07 -0.73
N PRO A 190 -7.10 23.66 -0.87
CA PRO A 190 -7.82 23.78 -2.11
C PRO A 190 -8.01 25.25 -2.49
N THR A 191 -7.93 25.57 -3.78
CA THR A 191 -8.12 26.95 -4.28
C THR A 191 -9.32 27.03 -5.22
N SER A 192 -10.08 28.13 -5.14
CA SER A 192 -11.26 28.42 -5.98
C SER A 192 -10.91 28.88 -7.41
N PHE A 193 -9.79 28.39 -7.96
CA PHE A 193 -9.15 28.90 -9.17
C PHE A 193 -9.99 28.74 -10.44
N PHE A 194 -10.75 27.65 -10.57
CA PHE A 194 -11.54 27.35 -11.78
C PHE A 194 -12.83 28.17 -11.93
N THR A 195 -13.25 28.88 -10.88
CA THR A 195 -14.54 29.61 -10.87
C THR A 195 -14.46 31.04 -11.42
N ALA A 196 -13.26 31.62 -11.58
CA ALA A 196 -13.10 33.01 -12.05
C ALA A 196 -12.43 33.07 -13.43
N GLN A 197 -13.25 33.18 -14.49
CA GLN A 197 -12.80 33.34 -15.89
C GLN A 197 -12.14 34.70 -16.22
N HIS A 198 -11.89 35.57 -15.23
CA HIS A 198 -11.17 36.83 -15.40
C HIS A 198 -10.27 37.07 -14.18
N THR A 199 -8.94 36.94 -14.33
CA THR A 199 -8.00 37.25 -13.26
C THR A 199 -7.18 38.49 -13.62
N ASP A 200 -7.41 39.60 -12.93
CA ASP A 200 -6.42 40.66 -12.78
C ASP A 200 -5.40 40.18 -11.72
N GLU A 201 -4.13 40.02 -12.09
CA GLU A 201 -3.04 39.59 -11.19
C GLU A 201 -2.79 40.54 -9.99
N GLU A 202 -3.44 41.71 -9.97
CA GLU A 202 -3.32 42.69 -8.88
C GLU A 202 -4.39 42.50 -7.79
N ASN A 203 -5.46 41.75 -8.06
CA ASN A 203 -6.49 41.37 -7.07
C ASN A 203 -6.43 39.86 -6.81
N TYR A 204 -5.50 39.48 -5.94
CA TYR A 204 -5.38 38.11 -5.41
C TYR A 204 -6.31 37.89 -4.20
N ASP A 205 -7.54 38.40 -4.24
CA ASP A 205 -8.60 38.09 -3.27
C ASP A 205 -9.21 36.72 -3.60
N LYS A 206 -8.37 35.66 -3.53
CA LYS A 206 -8.80 34.27 -3.65
C LYS A 206 -8.78 33.67 -2.25
N GLU A 207 -9.96 33.32 -1.73
CA GLU A 207 -10.06 32.64 -0.44
C GLU A 207 -9.65 31.17 -0.59
N ASP A 208 -8.64 30.75 0.19
CA ASP A 208 -8.28 29.35 0.38
C ASP A 208 -9.49 28.65 1.05
N LEU A 209 -9.92 27.50 0.50
CA LEU A 209 -11.06 26.76 1.03
C LEU A 209 -10.62 25.84 2.18
N GLU A 210 -11.56 25.47 3.05
CA GLU A 210 -11.33 24.41 4.03
C GLU A 210 -11.31 23.03 3.32
N SER A 211 -10.30 22.23 3.65
CA SER A 211 -10.15 20.89 3.10
C SER A 211 -10.87 19.84 3.95
N VAL A 212 -11.16 18.67 3.37
CA VAL A 212 -11.71 17.54 4.12
C VAL A 212 -10.77 17.10 5.25
N LEU A 213 -9.45 17.28 5.08
CA LEU A 213 -8.48 17.03 6.13
C LEU A 213 -8.62 18.02 7.30
N ASP A 214 -8.76 19.32 7.01
CA ASP A 214 -8.94 20.34 8.04
C ASP A 214 -10.21 20.10 8.85
N ASP A 215 -11.31 19.75 8.18
CA ASP A 215 -12.58 19.39 8.83
C ASP A 215 -12.45 18.16 9.73
N CYS A 216 -11.78 17.10 9.25
CA CYS A 216 -11.52 15.89 10.05
C CYS A 216 -10.70 16.21 11.31
N LEU A 217 -9.69 17.09 11.19
CA LEU A 217 -8.87 17.54 12.32
C LEU A 217 -9.67 18.41 13.29
N ALA A 218 -10.51 19.32 12.79
CA ALA A 218 -11.40 20.16 13.62
C ALA A 218 -12.40 19.31 14.42
N LEU A 219 -12.90 18.22 13.83
CA LEU A 219 -13.76 17.24 14.48
C LEU A 219 -13.02 16.31 15.46
N SER A 220 -11.69 16.46 15.60
CA SER A 220 -10.84 15.62 16.46
C SER A 220 -10.95 14.13 16.13
N MET A 221 -11.06 13.78 14.85
CA MET A 221 -11.02 12.38 14.43
C MET A 221 -9.68 11.72 14.82
N PRO A 222 -9.65 10.41 15.07
CA PRO A 222 -8.41 9.70 15.36
C PRO A 222 -7.39 9.90 14.23
N SER A 223 -6.19 10.34 14.58
CA SER A 223 -5.12 10.65 13.62
C SER A 223 -3.80 10.01 14.02
N MET A 224 -2.96 9.75 13.02
CA MET A 224 -1.61 9.24 13.18
C MET A 224 -0.66 10.06 12.31
N HIS A 225 0.46 10.50 12.89
CA HIS A 225 1.47 11.25 12.16
C HIS A 225 2.57 10.33 11.62
N LEU A 226 2.84 10.42 10.32
CA LEU A 226 3.98 9.78 9.68
C LEU A 226 5.19 10.71 9.83
N LEU A 227 6.11 10.36 10.74
CA LEU A 227 7.21 11.26 11.13
C LEU A 227 8.48 11.09 10.28
N TRP A 228 8.65 9.96 9.62
CA TRP A 228 9.89 9.68 8.89
C TRP A 228 9.88 10.30 7.49
N HIS A 229 10.94 11.05 7.19
CA HIS A 229 11.15 11.66 5.88
C HIS A 229 12.21 10.92 5.06
N TYR A 230 11.76 10.28 3.98
CA TYR A 230 12.62 9.43 3.14
C TYR A 230 12.96 10.06 1.77
N ARG A 231 12.30 11.16 1.38
CA ARG A 231 12.41 11.75 0.04
C ARG A 231 13.78 12.37 -0.21
N SER A 232 14.28 13.16 0.75
CA SER A 232 15.50 13.94 0.56
C SER A 232 16.73 13.08 0.74
N ARG A 233 17.59 13.05 -0.28
CA ARG A 233 18.92 12.43 -0.26
C ARG A 233 19.95 13.23 0.53
N HIS A 234 19.57 14.44 0.96
CA HIS A 234 20.38 15.27 1.83
C HIS A 234 19.52 15.99 2.87
N GLU A 235 19.93 15.92 4.14
CA GLU A 235 19.15 16.44 5.26
C GLU A 235 18.91 17.96 5.15
N SER A 236 19.87 18.70 4.61
CA SER A 236 19.74 20.16 4.40
C SER A 236 18.54 20.55 3.55
N LEU A 237 18.01 19.66 2.71
CA LEU A 237 16.88 19.96 1.81
C LEU A 237 15.56 20.13 2.59
N ILE A 238 15.37 19.34 3.66
CA ILE A 238 14.16 19.37 4.46
C ILE A 238 14.35 20.13 5.79
N ALA A 239 15.59 20.38 6.21
CA ALA A 239 15.91 21.01 7.49
C ALA A 239 15.17 22.33 7.73
N PHE A 240 15.07 23.19 6.71
CA PHE A 240 14.31 24.44 6.81
C PHE A 240 12.82 24.18 7.10
N SER A 241 12.19 23.34 6.27
CA SER A 241 10.77 23.01 6.44
C SER A 241 10.48 22.33 7.78
N ASN A 242 11.32 21.37 8.19
CA ASN A 242 11.17 20.68 9.47
C ASN A 242 11.21 21.65 10.65
N ALA A 243 12.16 22.58 10.65
CA ALA A 243 12.30 23.57 11.70
C ALA A 243 11.18 24.61 11.74
N LYS A 244 10.71 25.08 10.57
CA LYS A 244 9.72 26.16 10.48
C LYS A 244 8.27 25.70 10.53
N PHE A 245 7.95 24.55 9.91
CA PHE A 245 6.57 24.14 9.69
C PHE A 245 6.17 22.88 10.50
N TYR A 246 7.14 22.05 10.90
CA TYR A 246 6.89 20.78 11.58
C TYR A 246 7.49 20.70 12.99
N GLU A 247 7.94 21.82 13.57
CA GLU A 247 8.48 21.89 14.94
C GLU A 247 9.63 20.89 15.21
N ASN A 248 10.43 20.55 14.19
CA ASN A 248 11.47 19.52 14.23
C ASN A 248 10.98 18.10 14.64
N LYS A 249 9.69 17.81 14.44
CA LYS A 249 9.12 16.47 14.73
C LYS A 249 9.45 15.44 13.66
N LEU A 250 9.77 15.86 12.43
CA LEU A 250 10.12 14.91 11.37
C LEU A 250 11.50 14.31 11.65
N LEU A 251 11.59 12.99 11.51
CA LEU A 251 12.82 12.22 11.60
C LEU A 251 13.44 12.12 10.21
N THR A 252 14.66 12.64 10.08
CA THR A 252 15.41 12.72 8.82
C THR A 252 16.68 11.89 8.92
N PHE A 253 17.17 11.45 7.77
CA PHE A 253 18.40 10.68 7.68
C PHE A 253 19.57 11.61 7.30
N PRO A 254 20.65 11.66 8.11
CA PRO A 254 21.83 12.44 7.76
C PRO A 254 22.56 11.81 6.57
N SER A 255 23.24 12.62 5.78
CA SER A 255 24.04 12.15 4.63
C SER A 255 25.53 12.03 4.99
N PRO A 256 26.30 11.17 4.30
CA PRO A 256 27.74 11.04 4.56
C PRO A 256 28.52 12.31 4.19
N ASP A 257 27.93 13.21 3.39
CA ASP A 257 28.45 14.53 3.05
C ASP A 257 27.72 15.68 3.77
N ASP A 258 27.16 15.44 4.97
CA ASP A 258 26.34 16.42 5.75
C ASP A 258 26.99 17.81 5.96
N GLN A 259 28.31 17.92 5.81
CA GLN A 259 29.00 19.21 5.86
C GLN A 259 28.77 20.09 4.61
N ILE A 260 28.29 19.49 3.52
CA ILE A 260 28.02 20.15 2.24
C ILE A 260 26.53 20.48 2.15
N ARG A 261 26.20 21.76 2.03
CA ARG A 261 24.82 22.19 1.79
C ARG A 261 24.37 21.85 0.36
N LYS A 262 23.17 21.30 0.24
CA LYS A 262 22.48 21.06 -1.05
C LYS A 262 21.38 22.06 -1.36
N VAL A 263 21.13 23.02 -0.46
CA VAL A 263 20.33 24.22 -0.75
C VAL A 263 21.30 25.38 -0.86
N THR A 264 21.38 25.99 -2.04
CA THR A 264 22.30 27.10 -2.31
C THR A 264 21.59 28.23 -3.02
N ARG A 265 21.98 29.47 -2.71
CA ARG A 265 21.50 30.64 -3.43
C ARG A 265 22.50 31.06 -4.50
N VAL A 266 22.00 31.35 -5.68
CA VAL A 266 22.72 31.98 -6.78
C VAL A 266 22.26 33.44 -6.82
N GLN A 267 23.13 34.35 -6.38
CA GLN A 267 22.90 35.79 -6.54
C GLN A 267 23.00 36.12 -8.02
N VAL A 268 21.93 36.67 -8.58
CA VAL A 268 21.87 37.10 -9.98
C VAL A 268 21.95 38.63 -10.02
N GLU A 269 22.76 39.17 -10.92
CA GLU A 269 22.80 40.60 -11.19
C GLU A 269 21.74 40.94 -12.25
N GLY A 270 20.76 41.77 -11.89
CA GLY A 270 19.61 42.08 -12.72
C GLY A 270 18.59 42.94 -12.01
N TYR A 271 17.37 43.01 -12.55
CA TYR A 271 16.26 43.75 -11.95
C TYR A 271 14.92 43.09 -12.30
N TYR A 272 13.91 43.37 -11.50
CA TYR A 272 12.53 42.98 -11.76
C TYR A 272 11.79 44.10 -12.51
N ASP A 273 11.31 43.82 -13.73
CA ASP A 273 10.61 44.82 -14.55
C ASP A 273 9.12 44.88 -14.18
N LYS A 274 8.84 45.40 -12.98
CA LYS A 274 7.48 45.47 -12.41
C LYS A 274 6.48 46.20 -13.31
N SER A 275 6.91 47.28 -13.98
CA SER A 275 6.01 48.22 -14.65
C SER A 275 5.66 47.83 -16.09
N LYS A 276 6.43 46.93 -16.72
CA LYS A 276 6.21 46.52 -18.12
C LYS A 276 5.86 45.05 -18.24
N THR A 277 6.86 44.18 -18.08
CA THR A 277 6.71 42.75 -18.37
C THR A 277 6.32 41.95 -17.15
N ARG A 278 6.51 42.48 -15.94
CA ARG A 278 6.35 41.76 -14.65
C ARG A 278 7.22 40.50 -14.59
N GLN A 279 8.36 40.52 -15.26
CA GLN A 279 9.33 39.42 -15.36
C GLN A 279 10.70 39.83 -14.82
N ASN A 280 11.51 38.83 -14.50
CA ASN A 280 12.94 39.00 -14.26
C ASN A 280 13.73 38.15 -15.27
N ARG A 281 14.14 38.82 -16.35
CA ARG A 281 14.86 38.18 -17.45
C ARG A 281 16.24 37.65 -17.04
N ALA A 282 16.94 38.37 -16.18
CA ALA A 282 18.26 37.95 -15.71
C ALA A 282 18.20 36.62 -14.94
N GLU A 283 17.20 36.45 -14.06
CA GLU A 283 16.99 35.17 -13.39
C GLU A 283 16.59 34.05 -14.36
N ALA A 284 15.69 34.33 -15.30
CA ALA A 284 15.25 33.33 -16.27
C ALA A 284 16.42 32.83 -17.14
N GLU A 285 17.27 33.75 -17.62
CA GLU A 285 18.49 33.41 -18.37
C GLU A 285 19.48 32.60 -17.51
N ALA A 286 19.65 32.95 -16.23
CA ALA A 286 20.52 32.20 -15.31
C ALA A 286 20.02 30.76 -15.07
N VAL A 287 18.69 30.58 -14.94
CA VAL A 287 18.06 29.26 -14.82
C VAL A 287 18.29 28.44 -16.09
N VAL A 288 18.02 29.00 -17.27
CA VAL A 288 18.22 28.29 -18.56
C VAL A 288 19.69 27.93 -18.75
N ASN A 289 20.62 28.82 -18.41
CA ASN A 289 22.06 28.53 -18.48
C ASN A 289 22.46 27.35 -17.57
N GLU A 290 21.86 27.23 -16.38
CA GLU A 290 22.10 26.09 -15.50
C GLU A 290 21.49 24.79 -16.05
N ILE A 291 20.31 24.86 -16.69
CA ILE A 291 19.71 23.71 -17.40
C ILE A 291 20.64 23.23 -18.51
N VAL A 292 21.07 24.16 -19.39
CA VAL A 292 22.00 23.87 -20.49
C VAL A 292 23.28 23.24 -19.95
N ARG A 293 23.90 23.82 -18.91
CA ARG A 293 25.11 23.28 -18.27
C ARG A 293 24.93 21.84 -17.82
N ARG A 294 23.79 21.51 -17.20
CA ARG A 294 23.50 20.15 -16.72
C ARG A 294 23.24 19.18 -17.86
N LEU A 295 22.47 19.59 -18.85
CA LEU A 295 22.21 18.77 -20.03
C LEU A 295 23.49 18.51 -20.82
N SER A 296 24.44 19.45 -20.85
CA SER A 296 25.73 19.25 -21.52
C SER A 296 26.68 18.30 -20.79
N ASP A 297 26.53 18.09 -19.48
CA ASP A 297 27.39 17.20 -18.68
C ASP A 297 26.80 15.78 -18.58
N GLU A 298 27.59 14.75 -18.92
CA GLU A 298 27.14 13.34 -18.94
C GLU A 298 26.71 12.80 -17.57
N ASN A 299 27.28 13.31 -16.48
CA ASN A 299 26.94 12.88 -15.14
C ASN A 299 25.74 13.67 -14.60
N LEU A 300 25.70 14.98 -14.83
CA LEU A 300 24.62 15.82 -14.30
C LEU A 300 23.29 15.64 -15.02
N ARG A 301 23.30 15.27 -16.31
CA ARG A 301 22.07 15.01 -17.08
C ARG A 301 21.31 13.75 -16.62
N LYS A 302 21.92 12.92 -15.78
CA LYS A 302 21.25 11.75 -15.17
C LYS A 302 20.30 12.15 -14.04
N ASP A 303 20.42 13.36 -13.51
CA ASP A 303 19.54 13.89 -12.47
C ASP A 303 18.36 14.62 -13.11
N SER A 304 17.13 14.27 -12.72
CA SER A 304 15.93 14.93 -13.22
C SER A 304 15.85 16.39 -12.75
N ILE A 305 15.36 17.27 -13.63
CA ILE A 305 15.36 18.72 -13.41
C ILE A 305 13.92 19.24 -13.30
N GLY A 306 13.65 20.07 -12.30
CA GLY A 306 12.42 20.83 -12.16
C GLY A 306 12.72 22.30 -11.94
N VAL A 307 11.98 23.17 -12.62
CA VAL A 307 12.01 24.61 -12.41
C VAL A 307 10.75 25.03 -11.67
N VAL A 308 10.93 25.75 -10.57
CA VAL A 308 9.83 26.35 -9.81
C VAL A 308 9.94 27.86 -9.91
N THR A 309 8.84 28.54 -10.22
CA THR A 309 8.77 30.00 -10.29
C THR A 309 7.69 30.54 -9.34
N PHE A 310 7.84 31.79 -8.89
CA PHE A 310 6.79 32.42 -8.09
C PHE A 310 5.54 32.83 -8.89
N SER A 311 5.69 33.11 -10.19
CA SER A 311 4.61 33.60 -11.04
C SER A 311 4.53 32.84 -12.37
N VAL A 312 3.34 32.80 -12.95
CA VAL A 312 3.09 32.23 -14.29
C VAL A 312 3.85 33.01 -15.36
N VAL A 313 3.91 34.34 -15.23
CA VAL A 313 4.62 35.19 -16.19
C VAL A 313 6.12 34.87 -16.23
N GLN A 314 6.74 34.58 -15.08
CA GLN A 314 8.13 34.13 -15.00
C GLN A 314 8.28 32.68 -15.51
N GLN A 315 7.30 31.80 -15.24
CA GLN A 315 7.27 30.44 -15.76
C GLN A 315 7.35 30.42 -17.29
N ASN A 316 6.46 31.18 -17.95
CA ASN A 316 6.39 31.28 -19.40
C ASN A 316 7.68 31.83 -19.99
N LEU A 317 8.31 32.82 -19.35
CA LEU A 317 9.59 33.36 -19.82
C LEU A 317 10.71 32.31 -19.79
N VAL A 318 10.78 31.48 -18.75
CA VAL A 318 11.78 30.41 -18.68
C VAL A 318 11.52 29.36 -19.78
N ASP A 319 10.25 29.02 -20.02
CA ASP A 319 9.83 28.08 -21.07
C ASP A 319 10.20 28.59 -22.47
N ASP A 320 9.91 29.86 -22.76
CA ASP A 320 10.27 30.52 -24.03
C ASP A 320 11.79 30.51 -24.25
N LEU A 321 12.57 30.90 -23.24
CA LEU A 321 14.03 30.94 -23.33
C LEU A 321 14.66 29.55 -23.43
N LEU A 322 14.08 28.54 -22.79
CA LEU A 322 14.53 27.15 -22.93
C LEU A 322 14.24 26.63 -24.35
N THR A 323 13.08 26.95 -24.91
CA THR A 323 12.73 26.62 -26.29
C THR A 323 13.70 27.29 -27.27
N GLU A 324 14.05 28.56 -27.06
CA GLU A 324 15.08 29.25 -27.85
C GLU A 324 16.45 28.54 -27.75
N ALA A 325 16.81 27.99 -26.58
CA ALA A 325 18.05 27.23 -26.40
C ALA A 325 18.03 25.92 -27.19
N TYR A 326 16.90 25.20 -27.21
CA TYR A 326 16.73 23.99 -28.02
C TYR A 326 16.82 24.26 -29.52
N VAL A 327 16.28 25.39 -30.00
CA VAL A 327 16.43 25.79 -31.41
C VAL A 327 17.89 26.04 -31.78
N LYS A 328 18.69 26.59 -30.85
CA LYS A 328 20.13 26.85 -31.09
C LYS A 328 20.96 25.57 -31.05
N ASP A 329 20.63 24.63 -30.16
CA ASP A 329 21.29 23.33 -30.06
C ASP A 329 20.25 22.20 -29.90
N PRO A 330 19.84 21.57 -31.01
CA PRO A 330 18.84 20.49 -30.99
C PRO A 330 19.28 19.24 -30.20
N GLN A 331 20.57 19.07 -29.90
CA GLN A 331 21.01 17.93 -29.07
C GLN A 331 20.51 18.05 -27.63
N LEU A 332 20.35 19.27 -27.11
CA LEU A 332 19.86 19.51 -25.76
C LEU A 332 18.43 18.99 -25.58
N GLU A 333 17.58 19.15 -26.61
CA GLU A 333 16.20 18.65 -26.60
C GLU A 333 16.17 17.12 -26.61
N ALA A 334 17.05 16.47 -27.38
CA ALA A 334 17.18 15.01 -27.36
C ALA A 334 17.57 14.51 -25.96
N TYR A 335 18.57 15.12 -25.32
CA TYR A 335 18.96 14.75 -23.96
C TYR A 335 17.84 15.00 -22.94
N ALA A 336 17.07 16.07 -23.10
CA ALA A 336 15.93 16.35 -22.23
C ALA A 336 14.81 15.29 -22.35
N ASN A 337 14.56 14.79 -23.56
CA ASN A 337 13.56 13.76 -23.82
C ASN A 337 14.00 12.34 -23.41
N GLU A 338 15.31 12.08 -23.37
CA GLU A 338 15.88 10.81 -22.91
C GLU A 338 15.94 10.66 -21.38
N MET A 339 15.69 11.74 -20.63
CA MET A 339 15.64 11.67 -19.17
C MET A 339 14.52 10.76 -18.68
N TYR A 340 14.79 10.04 -17.60
CA TYR A 340 13.82 9.13 -16.98
C TYR A 340 12.59 9.86 -16.40
N GLU A 341 12.74 11.14 -16.08
CA GLU A 341 11.68 12.07 -15.72
C GLU A 341 11.86 13.35 -16.53
N PRO A 342 10.84 13.81 -17.27
CA PRO A 342 10.97 15.00 -18.12
C PRO A 342 11.17 16.27 -17.30
N ILE A 343 11.79 17.28 -17.91
CA ILE A 343 11.91 18.61 -17.31
C ILE A 343 10.50 19.19 -17.10
N ILE A 344 10.26 19.73 -15.91
CA ILE A 344 9.02 20.45 -15.59
C ILE A 344 9.35 21.91 -15.28
N ILE A 345 8.48 22.82 -15.70
CA ILE A 345 8.55 24.24 -15.37
C ILE A 345 7.17 24.63 -14.84
N LYS A 346 7.07 24.88 -13.53
CA LYS A 346 5.79 25.12 -12.86
C LYS A 346 5.88 26.28 -11.88
N ASN A 347 4.76 26.95 -11.63
CA ASN A 347 4.63 27.96 -10.59
C ASN A 347 4.34 27.34 -9.21
N LEU A 348 4.35 28.16 -8.17
CA LEU A 348 4.04 27.74 -6.78
C LEU A 348 2.67 27.04 -6.61
N GLU A 349 1.69 27.35 -7.46
CA GLU A 349 0.33 26.79 -7.35
C GLU A 349 0.24 25.39 -7.96
N ASN A 350 1.05 25.09 -8.99
CA ASN A 350 0.92 23.85 -9.78
C ASN A 350 1.99 22.80 -9.49
N VAL A 351 2.95 23.09 -8.61
CA VAL A 351 4.11 22.22 -8.33
C VAL A 351 3.82 21.10 -7.32
N GLN A 352 2.63 21.05 -6.71
CA GLN A 352 2.31 19.99 -5.74
C GLN A 352 2.25 18.62 -6.41
N GLY A 353 2.70 17.60 -5.70
CA GLY A 353 2.82 16.23 -6.20
C GLY A 353 4.04 15.99 -7.10
N ASP A 354 4.61 17.02 -7.72
CA ASP A 354 5.83 16.88 -8.50
C ASP A 354 7.08 16.98 -7.64
N GLU A 355 8.05 16.13 -7.94
CA GLU A 355 9.39 16.17 -7.36
C GLU A 355 10.44 15.88 -8.42
N ARG A 356 11.64 16.41 -8.23
CA ARG A 356 12.78 16.19 -9.13
C ARG A 356 14.06 16.06 -8.32
N ASP A 357 15.08 15.46 -8.91
CA ASP A 357 16.39 15.36 -8.26
C ASP A 357 16.97 16.75 -8.00
N VAL A 358 16.83 17.66 -8.96
CA VAL A 358 17.33 19.02 -8.90
C VAL A 358 16.18 19.99 -9.08
N ILE A 359 16.00 20.91 -8.13
CA ILE A 359 15.06 22.02 -8.26
C ILE A 359 15.80 23.34 -8.48
N LEU A 360 15.49 24.01 -9.58
CA LEU A 360 15.93 25.36 -9.89
C LEU A 360 14.78 26.31 -9.53
N PHE A 361 14.94 27.07 -8.45
CA PHE A 361 13.89 27.92 -7.92
C PHE A 361 14.15 29.38 -8.27
N SER A 362 13.37 29.97 -9.18
CA SER A 362 13.45 31.39 -9.53
C SER A 362 12.47 32.19 -8.68
N ILE A 363 13.00 33.18 -7.94
CA ILE A 363 12.18 34.08 -7.13
C ILE A 363 11.36 35.01 -8.03
N GLY A 364 11.92 35.47 -9.14
CA GLY A 364 11.27 36.33 -10.13
C GLY A 364 11.03 37.77 -9.66
N TYR A 365 10.82 37.99 -8.37
CA TYR A 365 10.63 39.30 -7.75
C TYR A 365 11.94 39.87 -7.20
N GLY A 366 12.11 41.19 -7.28
CA GLY A 366 13.29 41.85 -6.75
C GLY A 366 13.26 43.38 -6.89
N PRO A 367 14.41 44.04 -6.69
CA PRO A 367 14.54 45.47 -6.93
C PRO A 367 14.25 45.82 -8.40
N ASP A 368 13.57 46.95 -8.61
CA ASP A 368 13.43 47.54 -9.95
C ASP A 368 14.76 48.18 -10.43
N GLN A 369 14.75 48.78 -11.63
CA GLN A 369 15.93 49.46 -12.17
C GLN A 369 16.45 50.60 -11.30
N GLU A 370 15.59 51.20 -10.45
CA GLU A 370 15.95 52.26 -9.50
C GLU A 370 16.44 51.70 -8.15
N GLY A 371 16.49 50.36 -8.00
CA GLY A 371 16.91 49.68 -6.79
C GLY A 371 15.81 49.56 -5.73
N LYS A 372 14.56 49.91 -6.05
CA LYS A 372 13.45 49.92 -5.09
C LYS A 372 12.77 48.56 -5.06
N VAL A 373 12.58 48.04 -3.84
CA VAL A 373 11.95 46.74 -3.61
C VAL A 373 10.48 46.91 -3.20
N SER A 374 9.60 46.24 -3.95
CA SER A 374 8.18 46.06 -3.63
C SER A 374 8.03 44.93 -2.62
N MET A 375 7.33 45.15 -1.50
CA MET A 375 7.02 44.09 -0.51
C MET A 375 5.81 43.24 -0.91
N ASN A 376 5.61 43.07 -2.21
CA ASN A 376 4.57 42.22 -2.79
C ASN A 376 5.25 41.19 -3.69
N PHE A 377 5.22 39.94 -3.23
CA PHE A 377 5.81 38.73 -3.79
C PHE A 377 4.70 37.77 -4.26
N GLY A 378 3.56 38.31 -4.67
CA GLY A 378 2.47 37.56 -5.28
C GLY A 378 1.82 36.56 -4.31
N PRO A 379 1.70 35.26 -4.67
CA PRO A 379 0.96 34.27 -3.88
C PRO A 379 1.49 34.07 -2.45
N VAL A 380 2.75 34.40 -2.18
CA VAL A 380 3.35 34.25 -0.84
C VAL A 380 2.90 35.36 0.13
N ASN A 381 2.40 36.49 -0.38
CA ASN A 381 1.89 37.58 0.46
C ASN A 381 0.53 37.29 1.09
N GLN A 382 -0.26 36.39 0.50
CA GLN A 382 -1.61 36.04 0.98
C GLN A 382 -1.57 35.34 2.33
N ASP A 383 -2.72 35.32 3.00
CA ASP A 383 -2.93 34.46 4.15
C ASP A 383 -2.70 32.99 3.74
N GLY A 384 -1.99 32.23 4.58
CA GLY A 384 -1.57 30.87 4.22
C GLY A 384 -0.48 30.78 3.14
N GLY A 385 0.01 31.90 2.59
CA GLY A 385 1.05 31.94 1.55
C GLY A 385 2.36 31.23 1.92
N TRP A 386 2.64 31.04 3.21
CA TRP A 386 3.76 30.22 3.69
C TRP A 386 3.64 28.74 3.30
N ARG A 387 2.42 28.21 3.09
CA ARG A 387 2.18 26.82 2.63
C ARG A 387 2.70 26.62 1.21
N ARG A 388 2.49 27.61 0.33
CA ARG A 388 3.02 27.66 -1.05
C ARG A 388 4.55 27.60 -1.05
N LEU A 389 5.18 28.35 -0.15
CA LEU A 389 6.62 28.30 0.04
C LEU A 389 7.08 26.92 0.57
N ASN A 390 6.43 26.36 1.60
CA ASN A 390 6.77 25.05 2.16
C ASN A 390 6.72 23.93 1.10
N VAL A 391 5.70 23.96 0.23
CA VAL A 391 5.61 23.02 -0.89
C VAL A 391 6.81 23.19 -1.81
N ALA A 392 7.09 24.40 -2.31
CA ALA A 392 8.19 24.63 -3.24
C ALA A 392 9.57 24.22 -2.71
N VAL A 393 9.86 24.57 -1.45
CA VAL A 393 11.18 24.29 -0.85
C VAL A 393 11.39 22.82 -0.48
N SER A 394 10.34 21.98 -0.56
CA SER A 394 10.39 20.53 -0.26
C SER A 394 10.32 19.61 -1.49
N ARG A 395 10.43 20.16 -2.72
CA ARG A 395 10.33 19.41 -3.99
C ARG A 395 11.62 18.72 -4.46
N ALA A 396 12.77 19.07 -3.88
CA ALA A 396 14.06 18.56 -4.31
C ALA A 396 14.43 17.24 -3.62
N ARG A 397 14.84 16.23 -4.39
CA ARG A 397 15.41 14.98 -3.84
C ARG A 397 16.90 15.10 -3.55
N LYS A 398 17.71 15.74 -4.40
CA LYS A 398 19.18 15.79 -4.27
C LYS A 398 19.74 17.19 -4.06
N GLU A 399 19.24 18.19 -4.79
CA GLU A 399 19.78 19.55 -4.77
C GLU A 399 18.73 20.62 -5.08
N MET A 400 18.86 21.79 -4.45
CA MET A 400 18.07 22.97 -4.76
C MET A 400 18.98 24.19 -4.97
N LYS A 401 18.80 24.87 -6.10
CA LYS A 401 19.45 26.14 -6.43
C LYS A 401 18.42 27.25 -6.51
N VAL A 402 18.56 28.26 -5.65
CA VAL A 402 17.64 29.41 -5.57
C VAL A 402 18.25 30.58 -6.32
N PHE A 403 17.66 30.95 -7.45
CA PHE A 403 18.07 32.10 -8.27
C PHE A 403 17.31 33.33 -7.80
N SER A 404 18.06 34.35 -7.37
CA SER A 404 17.47 35.54 -6.77
C SER A 404 18.33 36.77 -7.06
N VAL A 405 17.71 37.81 -7.60
CA VAL A 405 18.27 39.17 -7.64
C VAL A 405 18.17 39.84 -6.27
N ILE A 406 17.09 39.57 -5.52
CA ILE A 406 16.89 40.14 -4.19
C ILE A 406 17.77 39.46 -3.13
N ARG A 407 18.33 40.27 -2.23
CA ARG A 407 19.06 39.81 -1.04
C ARG A 407 18.13 39.77 0.19
N PRO A 408 18.36 38.85 1.15
CA PRO A 408 17.47 38.69 2.29
C PRO A 408 17.29 39.96 3.15
N ASP A 409 18.33 40.78 3.30
CA ASP A 409 18.31 42.04 4.05
C ASP A 409 17.56 43.17 3.35
N GLN A 410 17.29 43.04 2.04
CA GLN A 410 16.44 43.99 1.31
C GLN A 410 14.95 43.74 1.55
N ILE A 411 14.58 42.59 2.14
CA ILE A 411 13.20 42.28 2.54
C ILE A 411 12.92 42.90 3.90
N ASP A 412 12.20 44.02 3.87
CA ASP A 412 11.84 44.79 5.05
C ASP A 412 10.53 44.30 5.67
N LEU A 413 10.66 43.54 6.75
CA LEU A 413 9.54 42.98 7.51
C LEU A 413 8.75 44.04 8.29
N THR A 414 9.23 45.28 8.42
CA THR A 414 8.44 46.36 9.05
C THR A 414 7.35 46.89 8.10
N ARG A 415 7.51 46.65 6.79
CA ARG A 415 6.62 47.12 5.72
C ARG A 415 5.59 46.08 5.27
N THR A 416 5.58 44.88 5.88
CA THR A 416 4.63 43.81 5.57
C THR A 416 4.28 43.03 6.84
N ARG A 417 3.06 42.50 6.91
CA ARG A 417 2.62 41.61 8.00
C ARG A 417 2.51 40.14 7.58
N SER A 418 2.83 39.84 6.32
CA SER A 418 2.71 38.49 5.78
C SER A 418 3.75 37.55 6.39
N ASP A 419 3.30 36.47 7.03
CA ASP A 419 4.18 35.42 7.53
C ASP A 419 4.92 34.73 6.38
N GLY A 420 4.27 34.54 5.22
CA GLY A 420 4.92 33.98 4.03
C GLY A 420 6.16 34.77 3.59
N VAL A 421 6.10 36.10 3.63
CA VAL A 421 7.26 36.96 3.30
C VAL A 421 8.35 36.86 4.38
N ALA A 422 7.98 36.73 5.66
CA ALA A 422 8.93 36.47 6.73
C ALA A 422 9.65 35.12 6.55
N GLN A 423 8.93 34.07 6.16
CA GLN A 423 9.51 32.77 5.85
C GLN A 423 10.39 32.81 4.59
N LEU A 424 10.01 33.56 3.55
CA LEU A 424 10.84 33.75 2.36
C LEU A 424 12.19 34.36 2.71
N ARG A 425 12.20 35.43 3.51
CA ARG A 425 13.45 36.04 3.99
C ARG A 425 14.29 35.02 4.76
N ALA A 426 13.69 34.30 5.71
CA ALA A 426 14.39 33.28 6.48
C ALA A 426 14.95 32.15 5.59
N PHE A 427 14.23 31.78 4.53
CA PHE A 427 14.66 30.76 3.58
C PHE A 427 15.85 31.23 2.73
N LEU A 428 15.87 32.48 2.27
CA LEU A 428 17.02 33.04 1.55
C LEU A 428 18.26 33.14 2.47
N GLU A 429 18.07 33.53 3.74
CA GLU A 429 19.16 33.51 4.73
C GLU A 429 19.69 32.09 4.98
N PHE A 430 18.80 31.09 5.01
CA PHE A 430 19.15 29.68 5.10
C PHE A 430 19.92 29.19 3.87
N ALA A 431 19.50 29.55 2.65
CA ALA A 431 20.22 29.20 1.42
C ALA A 431 21.65 29.81 1.38
N ASP A 432 21.84 30.99 1.99
CA ASP A 432 23.13 31.67 2.09
C ASP A 432 24.07 31.11 3.18
N ARG A 433 23.53 30.64 4.31
CA ARG A 433 24.34 30.29 5.50
C ARG A 433 24.17 28.86 6.00
N GLY A 434 23.22 28.10 5.46
CA GLY A 434 22.92 26.72 5.83
C GLY A 434 22.21 26.57 7.18
N THR A 435 22.29 25.36 7.74
CA THR A 435 21.62 24.94 8.99
C THR A 435 22.04 25.71 10.24
N GLN A 436 23.17 26.42 10.20
CA GLN A 436 23.65 27.27 11.30
C GLN A 436 22.67 28.40 11.66
N VAL A 437 21.85 28.86 10.72
CA VAL A 437 20.82 29.89 10.96
C VAL A 437 19.63 29.32 11.74
N LEU A 438 19.32 28.05 11.53
CA LEU A 438 18.21 27.35 12.20
C LEU A 438 18.52 27.07 13.68
N ALA A 439 19.79 26.79 13.99
CA ALA A 439 20.27 26.50 15.34
C ALA A 439 20.17 27.68 16.34
N ARG A 440 19.93 28.91 15.87
CA ARG A 440 19.78 30.09 16.74
C ARG A 440 18.38 30.28 17.31
N GLY A 441 17.37 29.55 16.83
CA GLY A 441 15.96 29.81 17.16
C GLY A 441 15.20 28.66 17.84
N ALA A 442 15.64 27.41 17.67
CA ALA A 442 15.02 26.28 18.34
C ALA A 442 15.79 26.00 19.63
N ASN A 443 15.08 25.68 20.72
CA ASN A 443 15.64 24.96 21.85
C ASN A 443 16.44 23.80 21.27
N ALA A 444 17.76 23.95 21.22
CA ALA A 444 18.66 22.81 21.16
C ALA A 444 18.38 22.08 22.46
N SER A 445 17.33 21.23 22.45
CA SER A 445 17.14 20.20 23.44
C SER A 445 18.52 19.62 23.60
N VAL A 446 19.04 19.70 24.82
CA VAL A 446 20.34 19.16 25.20
C VAL A 446 20.23 17.65 24.98
N TYR A 447 20.35 17.24 23.71
CA TYR A 447 20.57 15.87 23.31
C TYR A 447 21.96 15.62 23.86
N LYS A 448 22.01 15.04 25.05
CA LYS A 448 23.23 14.45 25.54
C LYS A 448 23.58 13.41 24.49
N ASN A 449 24.73 13.60 23.82
CA ASN A 449 25.31 12.55 23.02
C ASN A 449 25.33 11.26 23.85
N ASP A 450 25.10 10.15 23.19
CA ASP A 450 25.18 8.87 23.86
C ASP A 450 26.60 8.70 24.42
N ALA A 451 26.71 8.48 25.74
CA ALA A 451 27.98 8.34 26.42
C ALA A 451 28.82 7.20 25.82
N PHE A 452 28.17 6.17 25.26
CA PHE A 452 28.87 5.07 24.60
C PHE A 452 29.50 5.52 23.28
N ALA A 453 28.79 6.31 22.47
CA ALA A 453 29.34 6.86 21.22
C ALA A 453 30.52 7.81 21.47
N GLU A 454 30.46 8.61 22.54
CA GLU A 454 31.59 9.46 22.96
C GLU A 454 32.80 8.64 23.41
N LEU A 455 32.57 7.54 24.13
CA LEU A 455 33.62 6.63 24.54
C LEU A 455 34.31 5.98 23.32
N VAL A 456 33.52 5.52 22.33
CA VAL A 456 34.06 4.98 21.08
C VAL A 456 34.87 6.03 20.31
N ARG A 457 34.38 7.28 20.24
CA ARG A 457 35.10 8.41 19.64
C ARG A 457 36.45 8.64 20.31
N ASP A 458 36.49 8.74 21.63
CA ASP A 458 37.70 9.06 22.40
C ASP A 458 38.75 7.96 22.28
N GLU A 459 38.33 6.71 22.15
CA GLU A 459 39.24 5.60 21.89
C GLU A 459 39.78 5.60 20.46
N LEU A 460 38.95 5.83 19.45
CA LEU A 460 39.39 5.93 18.06
C LEU A 460 40.34 7.13 17.83
N ALA A 461 40.14 8.22 18.58
CA ALA A 461 41.02 9.39 18.55
C ALA A 461 42.46 9.04 18.97
N LYS A 462 42.67 8.08 19.88
CA LYS A 462 44.01 7.61 20.28
C LYS A 462 44.78 6.94 19.13
N TYR A 463 44.06 6.44 18.14
CA TYR A 463 44.63 5.83 16.93
C TYR A 463 44.76 6.83 15.76
N GLY A 464 44.48 8.11 15.98
CA GLY A 464 44.63 9.18 14.99
C GLY A 464 43.41 9.42 14.09
N TYR A 465 42.27 8.78 14.35
CA TYR A 465 41.04 9.02 13.60
C TYR A 465 40.28 10.23 14.14
N THR A 466 39.77 11.08 13.24
CA THR A 466 38.86 12.16 13.61
C THR A 466 37.43 11.65 13.54
N VAL A 467 36.75 11.59 14.69
CA VAL A 467 35.40 11.06 14.81
C VAL A 467 34.47 12.15 15.35
N LYS A 468 33.30 12.33 14.72
CA LYS A 468 32.23 13.21 15.20
C LYS A 468 31.08 12.36 15.74
N CYS A 469 30.40 12.82 16.79
CA CYS A 469 29.24 12.14 17.37
C CYS A 469 27.94 12.87 17.00
N GLY A 470 26.83 12.14 16.94
CA GLY A 470 25.49 12.70 16.82
C GLY A 470 25.24 13.44 15.49
N ILE A 471 25.61 12.82 14.36
CA ILE A 471 25.49 13.41 13.02
C ILE A 471 24.02 13.49 12.63
N GLY A 472 23.59 14.67 12.19
CA GLY A 472 22.23 14.98 11.77
C GLY A 472 21.66 16.23 12.45
N CYS A 473 20.47 16.67 12.03
CA CYS A 473 19.78 17.83 12.57
C CYS A 473 18.43 17.47 13.22
N SER A 474 17.84 16.32 12.89
CA SER A 474 16.60 15.83 13.51
C SER A 474 16.80 14.97 14.77
N GLY A 475 15.71 14.35 15.23
CA GLY A 475 15.70 13.39 16.33
C GLY A 475 16.37 12.05 15.98
N PHE A 476 16.51 11.69 14.71
CA PHE A 476 17.32 10.53 14.29
C PHE A 476 18.71 10.99 13.86
N ARG A 477 19.74 10.34 14.38
CA ARG A 477 21.15 10.70 14.18
C ARG A 477 21.99 9.46 14.04
N VAL A 478 23.07 9.55 13.27
CA VAL A 478 24.13 8.53 13.29
C VAL A 478 24.99 8.78 14.54
N ASP A 479 25.18 7.74 15.35
CA ASP A 479 25.75 7.88 16.70
C ASP A 479 27.17 8.43 16.67
N ALA A 480 28.01 7.90 15.77
CA ALA A 480 29.34 8.44 15.48
C ALA A 480 29.73 8.23 14.02
N ALA A 481 30.59 9.08 13.48
CA ALA A 481 31.08 8.97 12.10
C ALA A 481 32.55 9.37 12.00
N VAL A 482 33.30 8.58 11.23
CA VAL A 482 34.73 8.77 10.98
C VAL A 482 34.90 9.67 9.77
N VAL A 483 35.63 10.77 9.93
CA VAL A 483 35.93 11.73 8.85
C VAL A 483 36.93 11.12 7.86
N HIS A 484 36.75 11.39 6.57
CA HIS A 484 37.67 10.93 5.54
C HIS A 484 39.06 11.56 5.73
N PRO A 485 40.15 10.77 5.72
CA PRO A 485 41.51 11.29 5.87
C PRO A 485 41.87 12.36 4.83
N ASP A 486 41.51 12.12 3.55
CA ASP A 486 41.80 13.02 2.44
C ASP A 486 40.72 14.07 2.14
N ASP A 487 39.51 13.95 2.70
CA ASP A 487 38.38 14.87 2.46
C ASP A 487 37.63 15.18 3.77
N PRO A 488 38.04 16.23 4.50
CA PRO A 488 37.42 16.59 5.77
C PRO A 488 35.91 16.88 5.72
N GLY A 489 35.38 17.15 4.51
CA GLY A 489 33.95 17.40 4.28
C GLY A 489 33.08 16.15 4.24
N ARG A 490 33.68 14.95 4.15
CA ARG A 490 32.95 13.67 4.03
C ARG A 490 33.25 12.71 5.17
N PHE A 491 32.30 11.84 5.45
CA PHE A 491 32.44 10.71 6.36
C PHE A 491 32.69 9.42 5.58
N VAL A 492 33.61 8.60 6.06
CA VAL A 492 33.97 7.30 5.48
C VAL A 492 33.13 6.17 6.02
N LEU A 493 32.85 6.22 7.33
CA LEU A 493 32.17 5.15 8.05
C LEU A 493 31.23 5.76 9.09
N GLY A 494 29.97 5.34 9.07
CA GLY A 494 29.00 5.59 10.13
C GLY A 494 29.00 4.44 11.13
N LEU A 495 29.04 4.76 12.41
CA LEU A 495 28.97 3.82 13.52
C LEU A 495 27.56 3.88 14.11
N LEU A 496 26.89 2.73 14.12
CA LEU A 496 25.61 2.55 14.79
C LEU A 496 25.86 1.85 16.11
N CYS A 497 25.73 2.60 17.20
CA CYS A 497 25.97 2.14 18.55
C CYS A 497 24.65 1.66 19.20
N ASP A 498 24.74 0.89 20.27
CA ASP A 498 23.58 0.53 21.10
C ASP A 498 23.08 1.76 21.88
N SER A 499 22.44 2.70 21.17
CA SER A 499 22.13 4.02 21.69
C SER A 499 20.70 4.18 22.17
N SER A 500 20.54 5.18 23.03
CA SER A 500 19.30 5.90 23.36
C SER A 500 18.19 5.90 22.34
N THR A 501 18.56 6.25 21.14
CA THR A 501 17.61 6.48 20.08
C THR A 501 17.08 5.17 19.51
N ASN A 502 17.90 4.10 19.54
CA ASN A 502 17.53 2.79 19.02
C ASN A 502 16.43 2.12 19.84
N TRP A 503 16.39 2.30 21.17
CA TRP A 503 15.42 1.59 22.02
C TRP A 503 13.97 2.00 21.77
N HIS A 504 13.73 3.25 21.39
CA HIS A 504 12.40 3.82 21.19
C HIS A 504 11.77 3.51 19.82
N THR A 505 12.51 2.90 18.90
CA THR A 505 11.93 2.45 17.62
C THR A 505 11.04 1.22 17.85
N SER A 506 9.77 1.31 17.43
CA SER A 506 8.71 0.35 17.78
C SER A 506 8.89 -1.06 17.23
N THR A 507 9.54 -1.23 16.07
CA THR A 507 9.67 -2.54 15.41
C THR A 507 11.14 -2.93 15.17
N ALA A 508 11.41 -4.24 15.24
CA ALA A 508 12.74 -4.78 14.93
C ALA A 508 13.12 -4.58 13.46
N ARG A 509 12.12 -4.68 12.56
CA ARG A 509 12.29 -4.42 11.13
C ARG A 509 12.77 -2.99 10.87
N ASP A 510 12.15 -1.99 11.49
CA ASP A 510 12.54 -0.60 11.26
C ASP A 510 13.94 -0.31 11.79
N ARG A 511 14.23 -0.77 13.01
CA ARG A 511 15.51 -0.55 13.69
C ARG A 511 16.68 -1.23 12.98
N LEU A 512 16.49 -2.47 12.54
CA LEU A 512 17.60 -3.32 12.09
C LEU A 512 17.69 -3.44 10.56
N LEU A 513 16.59 -3.23 9.83
CA LEU A 513 16.56 -3.33 8.37
C LEU A 513 16.26 -1.98 7.70
N SER A 514 15.11 -1.37 7.99
CA SER A 514 14.64 -0.17 7.26
C SER A 514 15.60 1.01 7.42
N GLN A 515 15.94 1.40 8.66
CA GLN A 515 16.80 2.54 8.94
C GLN A 515 18.23 2.37 8.37
N PRO A 516 18.94 1.24 8.61
CA PRO A 516 20.24 1.01 7.98
C PRO A 516 20.16 0.96 6.44
N SER A 517 19.10 0.39 5.88
CA SER A 517 18.91 0.34 4.42
C SER A 517 18.80 1.73 3.81
N VAL A 518 18.07 2.65 4.45
CA VAL A 518 17.95 4.04 3.98
C VAL A 518 19.31 4.75 4.06
N LEU A 519 20.03 4.62 5.18
CA LEU A 519 21.37 5.19 5.33
C LEU A 519 22.35 4.65 4.25
N ARG A 520 22.36 3.34 3.99
CA ARG A 520 23.15 2.75 2.89
C ARG A 520 22.73 3.32 1.54
N GLY A 521 21.43 3.52 1.30
CA GLY A 521 20.89 4.17 0.11
C GLY A 521 21.31 5.64 -0.06
N LEU A 522 21.69 6.33 1.02
CA LEU A 522 22.31 7.66 0.99
C LEU A 522 23.83 7.62 0.74
N GLY A 523 24.42 6.43 0.67
CA GLY A 523 25.86 6.22 0.44
C GLY A 523 26.67 5.97 1.71
N TRP A 524 26.04 5.77 2.87
CA TRP A 524 26.79 5.40 4.08
C TRP A 524 27.33 3.98 3.98
N LYS A 525 28.61 3.82 4.34
CA LYS A 525 29.13 2.54 4.85
C LYS A 525 28.88 2.53 6.36
N LEU A 526 28.31 1.43 6.87
CA LEU A 526 27.86 1.34 8.27
C LEU A 526 28.58 0.21 9.00
N CYS A 527 28.91 0.44 10.27
CA CYS A 527 29.43 -0.58 11.17
C CYS A 527 28.64 -0.55 12.48
N SER A 528 28.03 -1.68 12.85
CA SER A 528 27.36 -1.85 14.13
C SER A 528 28.39 -2.01 15.25
N VAL A 529 28.18 -1.31 16.37
CA VAL A 529 29.02 -1.38 17.57
C VAL A 529 28.13 -1.69 18.78
N HIS A 530 28.21 -2.93 19.23
CA HIS A 530 27.41 -3.40 20.37
C HIS A 530 28.13 -3.19 21.69
N ILE A 531 27.39 -2.74 22.71
CA ILE A 531 27.95 -2.47 24.04
C ILE A 531 28.44 -3.75 24.72
N LEU A 532 27.77 -4.88 24.48
CA LEU A 532 28.16 -6.17 25.04
C LEU A 532 29.46 -6.72 24.44
N ASP A 533 29.64 -6.58 23.11
CA ASP A 533 30.92 -6.91 22.46
C ASP A 533 32.05 -6.03 23.01
N TRP A 534 31.76 -4.75 23.24
CA TRP A 534 32.73 -3.79 23.79
C TRP A 534 33.15 -4.12 25.23
N LEU A 535 32.19 -4.54 26.07
CA LEU A 535 32.45 -4.95 27.45
C LEU A 535 33.23 -6.26 27.55
N ASP A 536 33.01 -7.19 26.62
CA ASP A 536 33.74 -8.47 26.57
C ASP A 536 35.18 -8.27 26.09
N ASN A 537 35.38 -7.64 24.92
CA ASN A 537 36.70 -7.40 24.36
C ASN A 537 36.74 -6.12 23.51
N LYS A 538 37.05 -5.02 24.19
CA LYS A 538 37.23 -3.69 23.58
C LYS A 538 38.24 -3.69 22.44
N GLU A 539 39.42 -4.29 22.64
CA GLU A 539 40.50 -4.26 21.64
C GLU A 539 40.07 -4.93 20.32
N ARG A 540 39.32 -6.03 20.41
CA ARG A 540 38.77 -6.73 19.24
C ARG A 540 37.75 -5.88 18.49
N VAL A 541 36.88 -5.15 19.20
CA VAL A 541 35.89 -4.26 18.57
C VAL A 541 36.58 -3.09 17.86
N ILE A 542 37.60 -2.50 18.49
CA ILE A 542 38.40 -1.43 17.87
C ILE A 542 39.08 -1.93 16.59
N GLU A 543 39.68 -3.11 16.61
CA GLU A 543 40.33 -3.66 15.41
C GLU A 543 39.32 -3.93 14.29
N ARG A 544 38.12 -4.42 14.62
CA ARG A 544 37.01 -4.57 13.66
C ARG A 544 36.63 -3.22 13.02
N ILE A 545 36.51 -2.16 13.83
CA ILE A 545 36.20 -0.81 13.31
C ILE A 545 37.33 -0.31 12.42
N ARG A 546 38.59 -0.50 12.82
CA ARG A 546 39.76 -0.08 12.02
C ARG A 546 39.83 -0.80 10.68
N GLN A 547 39.53 -2.10 10.65
CA GLN A 547 39.42 -2.86 9.42
C GLN A 547 38.29 -2.32 8.53
N ALA A 548 37.10 -2.07 9.11
CA ALA A 548 35.99 -1.48 8.37
C ALA A 548 36.32 -0.07 7.81
N ILE A 549 37.09 0.75 8.54
CA ILE A 549 37.59 2.04 8.04
C ILE A 549 38.55 1.81 6.85
N ALA A 550 39.49 0.85 6.97
CA ALA A 550 40.44 0.55 5.89
C ALA A 550 39.73 0.07 4.62
N ASP A 551 38.78 -0.85 4.75
CA ASP A 551 37.95 -1.34 3.63
C ASP A 551 37.08 -0.22 3.04
N ALA A 552 36.60 0.68 3.91
CA ALA A 552 35.82 1.83 3.48
C ALA A 552 36.64 2.82 2.64
N VAL A 553 37.89 3.13 3.05
CA VAL A 553 38.83 4.02 2.34
C VAL A 553 39.38 3.38 1.07
N ALA A 554 39.70 2.07 1.09
CA ALA A 554 40.22 1.35 -0.07
C ALA A 554 39.23 1.27 -1.23
N GLY A 555 37.99 1.75 -1.03
CA GLY A 555 36.95 1.72 -2.04
C GLY A 555 36.53 0.30 -2.40
N THR A 556 36.91 -0.70 -1.60
CA THR A 556 36.45 -2.08 -1.82
C THR A 556 34.93 -2.02 -1.73
N PRO A 557 34.22 -2.28 -2.84
CA PRO A 557 32.79 -2.32 -2.75
C PRO A 557 32.47 -3.54 -1.90
N GLU A 558 31.84 -3.33 -0.75
CA GLU A 558 30.81 -4.30 -0.36
C GLU A 558 29.92 -4.47 -1.59
N PRO A 559 29.38 -5.66 -1.86
CA PRO A 559 28.35 -5.82 -2.87
C PRO A 559 27.11 -5.06 -2.40
N VAL A 560 27.15 -3.74 -2.53
CA VAL A 560 26.00 -2.87 -2.49
C VAL A 560 25.28 -3.26 -3.76
N GLN A 561 24.25 -4.08 -3.59
CA GLN A 561 23.15 -4.05 -4.53
C GLN A 561 22.62 -2.62 -4.46
N THR A 562 23.20 -1.73 -5.27
CA THR A 562 22.52 -0.52 -5.71
C THR A 562 21.37 -1.02 -6.56
N GLU A 563 20.32 -1.51 -5.89
CA GLU A 563 19.00 -1.41 -6.43
C GLU A 563 18.74 0.10 -6.51
N THR A 564 19.15 0.70 -7.62
CA THR A 564 18.27 1.69 -8.23
C THR A 564 16.91 1.03 -8.20
N VAL A 565 16.03 1.48 -7.32
CA VAL A 565 14.62 1.16 -7.32
C VAL A 565 14.10 1.74 -8.64
N LYS A 566 14.44 1.07 -9.75
CA LYS A 566 13.60 1.07 -10.93
C LYS A 566 12.25 0.58 -10.37
N PRO A 567 11.13 1.23 -10.72
CA PRO A 567 9.83 0.72 -10.31
C PRO A 567 9.85 -0.78 -10.63
N VAL A 568 9.59 -1.60 -9.62
CA VAL A 568 9.56 -3.05 -9.77
C VAL A 568 8.57 -3.30 -10.90
N SER A 569 9.10 -3.54 -12.09
CA SER A 569 8.30 -3.98 -13.22
C SER A 569 7.98 -5.40 -12.82
N TYR A 570 6.84 -5.57 -12.14
CA TYR A 570 6.30 -6.87 -11.85
C TYR A 570 6.15 -7.55 -13.21
N SER A 571 7.10 -8.41 -13.56
CA SER A 571 6.95 -9.29 -14.72
C SER A 571 5.60 -9.96 -14.57
N ALA A 572 4.78 -9.96 -15.64
CA ALA A 572 3.47 -10.59 -15.61
C ALA A 572 3.60 -11.97 -14.96
N ALA A 573 2.93 -12.15 -13.83
CA ALA A 573 3.07 -13.38 -13.05
C ALA A 573 2.62 -14.57 -13.93
N ASN A 574 3.49 -15.57 -14.05
CA ASN A 574 3.15 -16.81 -14.72
C ASN A 574 2.32 -17.65 -13.75
N PHE A 575 1.00 -17.63 -13.92
CA PHE A 575 0.10 -18.44 -13.13
C PHE A 575 -0.04 -19.84 -13.73
N GLU A 576 -0.02 -20.86 -12.89
CA GLU A 576 -0.55 -22.16 -13.25
C GLU A 576 -2.06 -22.03 -13.47
N LYS A 577 -2.53 -22.49 -14.62
CA LYS A 577 -3.96 -22.45 -14.95
C LYS A 577 -4.61 -23.72 -14.39
N GLU A 578 -5.44 -23.56 -13.37
CA GLU A 578 -6.30 -24.63 -12.89
C GLU A 578 -7.50 -24.80 -13.83
N HIS A 579 -7.80 -26.05 -14.18
CA HIS A 579 -8.99 -26.37 -14.95
C HIS A 579 -10.21 -26.37 -14.02
N ILE A 580 -11.04 -25.33 -14.10
CA ILE A 580 -12.33 -25.30 -13.40
C ILE A 580 -13.34 -26.11 -14.22
N PRO A 581 -13.92 -27.20 -13.67
CA PRO A 581 -14.89 -28.01 -14.39
C PRO A 581 -16.11 -27.18 -14.79
N THR A 582 -16.56 -27.29 -16.03
CA THR A 582 -17.82 -26.64 -16.43
C THR A 582 -19.01 -27.27 -15.68
N PRO A 583 -20.14 -26.57 -15.49
CA PRO A 583 -21.32 -27.19 -14.89
C PRO A 583 -21.65 -28.54 -15.54
N ALA A 584 -21.60 -28.61 -16.87
CA ALA A 584 -21.82 -29.85 -17.62
C ALA A 584 -20.87 -31.01 -17.25
N GLU A 585 -19.63 -30.72 -16.85
CA GLU A 585 -18.65 -31.72 -16.38
C GLU A 585 -18.87 -32.15 -14.93
N LEU A 586 -19.51 -31.30 -14.11
CA LEU A 586 -19.92 -31.65 -12.74
C LEU A 586 -21.15 -32.58 -12.70
N ALA A 587 -21.84 -32.75 -13.84
CA ALA A 587 -22.99 -33.63 -13.93
C ALA A 587 -22.57 -35.10 -13.88
N THR A 588 -23.27 -35.88 -13.07
CA THR A 588 -23.14 -37.35 -13.08
C THR A 588 -24.19 -37.97 -14.01
N PRO A 589 -23.87 -39.03 -14.76
CA PRO A 589 -24.85 -39.67 -15.63
C PRO A 589 -25.99 -40.29 -14.82
N TYR A 590 -27.24 -40.06 -15.22
CA TYR A 590 -28.39 -40.74 -14.63
C TYR A 590 -28.50 -42.15 -15.21
N ALA A 591 -28.39 -43.16 -14.35
CA ALA A 591 -28.53 -44.56 -14.73
C ALA A 591 -29.88 -45.11 -14.26
N THR A 592 -30.74 -45.46 -15.20
CA THR A 592 -32.00 -46.16 -14.93
C THR A 592 -31.71 -47.58 -14.42
N CYS A 593 -32.39 -47.99 -13.35
CA CYS A 593 -32.35 -49.36 -12.84
C CYS A 593 -33.04 -50.30 -13.83
N ILE A 594 -32.28 -51.26 -14.36
CA ILE A 594 -32.81 -52.34 -15.19
C ILE A 594 -33.18 -53.50 -14.28
N LEU A 595 -34.48 -53.76 -14.16
CA LEU A 595 -35.01 -54.88 -13.38
C LEU A 595 -35.28 -56.07 -14.31
N PRO A 596 -34.94 -57.31 -13.90
CA PRO A 596 -35.38 -58.51 -14.61
C PRO A 596 -36.89 -58.70 -14.46
N ASP A 597 -37.48 -59.57 -15.30
CA ASP A 597 -38.86 -60.01 -15.12
C ASP A 597 -39.00 -60.75 -13.78
N MET A 598 -39.84 -60.21 -12.90
CA MET A 598 -40.00 -60.65 -11.51
C MET A 598 -41.22 -61.55 -11.29
N GLY A 599 -42.04 -61.78 -12.33
CA GLY A 599 -43.22 -62.63 -12.28
C GLY A 599 -44.47 -61.98 -12.86
N THR A 600 -45.63 -62.57 -12.58
CA THR A 600 -46.91 -62.13 -13.16
C THR A 600 -47.68 -61.15 -12.25
N SER A 601 -48.65 -60.44 -12.83
CA SER A 601 -49.57 -59.54 -12.11
C SER A 601 -50.30 -60.24 -10.96
N ASP A 602 -50.62 -61.53 -11.08
CA ASP A 602 -51.33 -62.28 -10.04
C ASP A 602 -50.43 -62.60 -8.85
N GLU A 603 -49.14 -62.88 -9.11
CA GLU A 603 -48.13 -63.12 -8.08
C GLU A 603 -47.79 -61.86 -7.29
N PHE A 604 -47.87 -60.68 -7.91
CA PHE A 604 -47.71 -59.39 -7.24
C PHE A 604 -48.73 -59.17 -6.13
N GLN A 605 -49.94 -59.75 -6.26
CA GLN A 605 -51.02 -59.59 -5.30
C GLN A 605 -50.95 -60.56 -4.11
N GLN A 606 -50.00 -61.50 -4.12
CA GLN A 606 -49.86 -62.50 -3.07
C GLN A 606 -49.05 -61.95 -1.88
N PRO A 607 -49.51 -62.15 -0.63
CA PRO A 607 -48.76 -61.72 0.56
C PRO A 607 -47.34 -62.28 0.67
N ALA A 608 -47.09 -63.46 0.09
CA ALA A 608 -45.78 -64.12 0.09
C ALA A 608 -44.72 -63.35 -0.73
N THR A 609 -45.14 -62.54 -1.71
CA THR A 609 -44.25 -61.79 -2.61
C THR A 609 -43.80 -60.46 -2.03
N LEU A 610 -44.39 -60.02 -0.91
CA LEU A 610 -44.14 -58.70 -0.29
C LEU A 610 -42.66 -58.46 0.04
N ARG A 611 -41.92 -59.50 0.48
CA ARG A 611 -40.48 -59.41 0.74
C ARG A 611 -39.68 -59.16 -0.54
N LYS A 612 -40.01 -59.86 -1.62
CA LYS A 612 -39.37 -59.67 -2.93
C LYS A 612 -39.65 -58.28 -3.49
N ILE A 613 -40.88 -57.76 -3.32
CA ILE A 613 -41.24 -56.39 -3.72
C ILE A 613 -40.42 -55.36 -2.95
N ALA A 614 -40.24 -55.54 -1.62
CA ALA A 614 -39.40 -54.66 -0.81
C ALA A 614 -37.91 -54.68 -1.23
N GLU A 615 -37.36 -55.87 -1.54
CA GLU A 615 -36.00 -56.02 -2.06
C GLU A 615 -35.84 -55.32 -3.42
N THR A 616 -36.83 -55.39 -4.30
CA THR A 616 -36.82 -54.67 -5.58
C THR A 616 -36.92 -53.16 -5.39
N ILE A 617 -37.76 -52.67 -4.48
CA ILE A 617 -37.82 -51.25 -4.12
C ILE A 617 -36.45 -50.77 -3.63
N ALA A 618 -35.81 -51.52 -2.73
CA ALA A 618 -34.48 -51.18 -2.23
C ALA A 618 -33.43 -51.12 -3.35
N LYS A 619 -33.45 -52.05 -4.32
CA LYS A 619 -32.57 -52.02 -5.50
C LYS A 619 -32.79 -50.79 -6.39
N VAL A 620 -34.04 -50.39 -6.60
CA VAL A 620 -34.35 -49.18 -7.39
C VAL A 620 -33.88 -47.93 -6.66
N ILE A 621 -34.09 -47.84 -5.35
CA ILE A 621 -33.60 -46.70 -4.54
C ILE A 621 -32.07 -46.67 -4.53
N ASP A 622 -31.40 -47.81 -4.38
CA ASP A 622 -29.94 -47.85 -4.40
C ASP A 622 -29.34 -47.44 -5.75
N ALA A 623 -30.03 -47.73 -6.86
CA ALA A 623 -29.57 -47.34 -8.18
C ALA A 623 -29.93 -45.89 -8.57
N GLU A 624 -31.16 -45.44 -8.26
CA GLU A 624 -31.74 -44.21 -8.83
C GLU A 624 -31.93 -43.07 -7.81
N ALA A 625 -31.69 -43.25 -6.50
CA ALA A 625 -31.92 -42.19 -5.50
C ALA A 625 -31.01 -40.95 -5.70
N PRO A 626 -31.55 -39.72 -5.53
CA PRO A 626 -32.94 -39.41 -5.21
C PRO A 626 -33.92 -39.70 -6.37
N VAL A 627 -35.04 -40.37 -6.06
CA VAL A 627 -36.02 -40.80 -7.08
C VAL A 627 -37.46 -40.58 -6.61
N SER A 628 -38.36 -40.17 -7.51
CA SER A 628 -39.76 -39.96 -7.14
C SER A 628 -40.47 -41.28 -6.80
N ARG A 629 -41.35 -41.27 -5.80
CA ARG A 629 -42.21 -42.41 -5.43
C ARG A 629 -42.96 -42.95 -6.65
N LYS A 630 -43.44 -42.06 -7.53
CA LYS A 630 -44.16 -42.41 -8.76
C LYS A 630 -43.27 -43.20 -9.72
N THR A 631 -42.01 -42.81 -9.86
CA THR A 631 -41.04 -43.52 -10.70
C THR A 631 -40.70 -44.88 -10.12
N VAL A 632 -40.45 -44.98 -8.81
CA VAL A 632 -40.20 -46.29 -8.16
C VAL A 632 -41.40 -47.22 -8.31
N LEU A 633 -42.63 -46.73 -8.08
CA LEU A 633 -43.85 -47.50 -8.30
C LEU A 633 -43.94 -48.00 -9.75
N ARG A 634 -43.69 -47.13 -10.74
CA ARG A 634 -43.73 -47.50 -12.17
C ARG A 634 -42.69 -48.57 -12.52
N ARG A 635 -41.45 -48.43 -12.04
CA ARG A 635 -40.36 -49.41 -12.27
C ARG A 635 -40.70 -50.75 -11.65
N VAL A 636 -41.20 -50.73 -10.41
CA VAL A 636 -41.61 -51.93 -9.70
C VAL A 636 -42.77 -52.60 -10.42
N ILE A 637 -43.90 -51.95 -10.70
CA ILE A 637 -45.04 -52.65 -11.32
C ILE A 637 -44.73 -53.16 -12.74
N ALA A 638 -43.89 -52.44 -13.49
CA ALA A 638 -43.46 -52.85 -14.83
C ALA A 638 -42.67 -54.18 -14.81
N ALA A 639 -41.84 -54.40 -13.78
CA ALA A 639 -41.09 -55.65 -13.63
C ALA A 639 -41.98 -56.87 -13.33
N TRP A 640 -43.27 -56.70 -13.04
CA TRP A 640 -44.26 -57.78 -12.85
C TRP A 640 -45.31 -57.81 -13.98
N GLY A 641 -45.00 -57.21 -15.14
CA GLY A 641 -45.89 -57.17 -16.30
C GLY A 641 -47.14 -56.30 -16.12
N ILE A 642 -47.19 -55.44 -15.10
CA ILE A 642 -48.33 -54.56 -14.83
C ILE A 642 -48.11 -53.22 -15.54
N THR A 643 -49.03 -52.84 -16.42
CA THR A 643 -48.95 -51.58 -17.20
C THR A 643 -49.62 -50.38 -16.52
N ARG A 644 -50.57 -50.60 -15.60
CA ARG A 644 -51.28 -49.53 -14.88
C ARG A 644 -51.42 -49.85 -13.40
N SER A 645 -51.19 -48.85 -12.55
CA SER A 645 -51.39 -48.98 -11.10
C SER A 645 -52.88 -49.09 -10.77
N SER A 646 -53.23 -50.02 -9.87
CA SER A 646 -54.55 -50.10 -9.25
C SER A 646 -54.46 -49.72 -7.77
N THR A 647 -55.58 -49.39 -7.13
CA THR A 647 -55.62 -49.10 -5.68
C THR A 647 -55.00 -50.23 -4.85
N ARG A 648 -55.22 -51.48 -5.26
CA ARG A 648 -54.65 -52.66 -4.61
C ARG A 648 -53.13 -52.76 -4.81
N THR A 649 -52.66 -52.46 -6.02
CA THR A 649 -51.22 -52.42 -6.34
C THR A 649 -50.50 -51.36 -5.51
N GLU A 650 -51.10 -50.18 -5.34
CA GLU A 650 -50.54 -49.11 -4.52
C GLU A 650 -50.51 -49.46 -3.03
N GLN A 651 -51.55 -50.10 -2.49
CA GLN A 651 -51.55 -50.55 -1.09
C GLN A 651 -50.43 -51.56 -0.80
N ILE A 652 -50.19 -52.49 -1.71
CA ILE A 652 -49.11 -53.49 -1.59
C ILE A 652 -47.74 -52.80 -1.70
N PHE A 653 -47.60 -51.86 -2.62
CA PHE A 653 -46.38 -51.06 -2.76
C PHE A 653 -46.09 -50.26 -1.48
N GLU A 654 -47.08 -49.60 -0.89
CA GLU A 654 -46.91 -48.86 0.38
C GLU A 654 -46.51 -49.79 1.53
N ALA A 655 -47.13 -50.96 1.64
CA ALA A 655 -46.76 -51.96 2.64
C ALA A 655 -45.32 -52.47 2.45
N ALA A 656 -44.84 -52.57 1.21
CA ALA A 656 -43.46 -52.93 0.91
C ALA A 656 -42.49 -51.76 1.19
N LEU A 657 -42.86 -50.54 0.83
CA LEU A 657 -42.06 -49.32 1.06
C LEU A 657 -41.86 -49.04 2.56
N GLN A 658 -42.89 -49.31 3.39
CA GLN A 658 -42.79 -49.23 4.85
C GLN A 658 -41.74 -50.17 5.44
N LYS A 659 -41.42 -51.30 4.78
CA LYS A 659 -40.36 -52.22 5.22
C LYS A 659 -38.96 -51.73 4.85
N VAL A 660 -38.83 -50.98 3.77
CA VAL A 660 -37.53 -50.45 3.29
C VAL A 660 -37.10 -49.22 4.11
N GLN A 661 -38.07 -48.45 4.64
CA GLN A 661 -37.83 -47.24 5.44
C GLN A 661 -36.77 -46.29 4.84
N PRO A 662 -36.92 -45.87 3.56
CA PRO A 662 -36.03 -44.88 2.99
C PRO A 662 -36.27 -43.50 3.62
N GLN A 663 -35.26 -42.66 3.59
CA GLN A 663 -35.44 -41.23 3.86
C GLN A 663 -36.33 -40.61 2.78
N LYS A 664 -37.12 -39.58 3.14
CA LYS A 664 -38.12 -38.98 2.26
C LYS A 664 -38.08 -37.46 2.34
N THR A 665 -38.14 -36.80 1.18
CA THR A 665 -38.44 -35.37 1.09
C THR A 665 -39.68 -35.16 0.23
N THR A 666 -40.35 -34.02 0.38
CA THR A 666 -41.56 -33.70 -0.37
C THR A 666 -41.37 -32.37 -1.09
N SER A 667 -41.54 -32.38 -2.40
CA SER A 667 -41.41 -31.20 -3.27
C SER A 667 -42.51 -31.24 -4.33
N ARG A 668 -43.19 -30.11 -4.57
CA ARG A 668 -44.30 -29.98 -5.54
C ARG A 668 -45.39 -31.06 -5.41
N GLY A 669 -45.69 -31.49 -4.19
CA GLY A 669 -46.66 -32.56 -3.92
C GLY A 669 -46.21 -33.97 -4.35
N ASN A 670 -44.95 -34.15 -4.74
CA ASN A 670 -44.33 -35.44 -4.99
C ASN A 670 -43.40 -35.83 -3.83
N VAL A 671 -43.41 -37.10 -3.47
CA VAL A 671 -42.50 -37.66 -2.46
C VAL A 671 -41.27 -38.22 -3.17
N PHE A 672 -40.09 -37.80 -2.75
CA PHE A 672 -38.80 -38.29 -3.23
C PHE A 672 -38.19 -39.22 -2.19
N LEU A 673 -37.59 -40.31 -2.67
CA LEU A 673 -36.99 -41.37 -1.86
C LEU A 673 -35.47 -41.31 -1.99
N TRP A 674 -34.80 -41.37 -0.84
CA TRP A 674 -33.35 -41.20 -0.70
C TRP A 674 -32.71 -42.45 -0.09
N LYS A 675 -31.40 -42.63 -0.32
CA LYS A 675 -30.62 -43.63 0.43
C LYS A 675 -30.52 -43.21 1.89
N GLN A 676 -30.34 -44.17 2.81
CA GLN A 676 -30.15 -43.83 4.22
C GLN A 676 -28.85 -43.05 4.49
N GLU A 677 -27.83 -43.24 3.65
CA GLU A 677 -26.53 -42.57 3.74
C GLU A 677 -26.52 -41.18 3.09
N GLN A 678 -27.54 -40.85 2.29
CA GLN A 678 -27.65 -39.53 1.66
C GLN A 678 -28.32 -38.56 2.64
N ASP A 679 -27.69 -37.41 2.86
CA ASP A 679 -28.32 -36.28 3.53
C ASP A 679 -28.92 -35.34 2.48
N PRO A 680 -30.26 -35.18 2.41
CA PRO A 680 -30.90 -34.27 1.48
C PRO A 680 -30.46 -32.81 1.67
N ALA A 681 -30.13 -32.39 2.89
CA ALA A 681 -29.74 -31.00 3.18
C ALA A 681 -28.32 -30.68 2.67
N ALA A 682 -27.44 -31.67 2.62
CA ALA A 682 -26.06 -31.57 2.16
C ALA A 682 -25.84 -32.24 0.79
N TYR A 683 -26.89 -32.29 -0.06
CA TYR A 683 -26.82 -32.97 -1.34
C TYR A 683 -26.06 -32.14 -2.39
N GLU A 684 -24.83 -32.54 -2.70
CA GLU A 684 -23.89 -31.79 -3.56
C GLU A 684 -23.70 -32.41 -4.96
N THR A 685 -24.77 -32.92 -5.58
CA THR A 685 -24.65 -33.51 -6.93
C THR A 685 -25.90 -33.27 -7.75
N TYR A 686 -25.74 -33.18 -9.07
CA TYR A 686 -26.87 -33.27 -9.99
C TYR A 686 -26.60 -34.26 -11.11
N ARG A 687 -27.66 -34.90 -11.59
CA ARG A 687 -27.55 -35.95 -12.60
C ARG A 687 -28.11 -35.50 -13.94
N ASN A 688 -27.31 -35.66 -14.99
CA ASN A 688 -27.70 -35.41 -16.36
C ASN A 688 -27.02 -36.41 -17.29
N GLY A 689 -27.68 -36.79 -18.38
CA GLY A 689 -27.25 -37.85 -19.30
C GLY A 689 -27.99 -39.17 -19.02
N GLY A 690 -28.29 -39.93 -20.08
CA GLY A 690 -29.14 -41.13 -20.01
C GLY A 690 -30.58 -40.89 -20.49
N GLU A 691 -31.56 -41.47 -19.79
CA GLU A 691 -32.99 -41.33 -20.11
C GLU A 691 -33.52 -39.95 -19.67
N LYS A 692 -34.33 -39.30 -20.51
CA LYS A 692 -34.87 -37.96 -20.21
C LYS A 692 -35.89 -38.03 -19.07
N ARG A 693 -35.56 -37.44 -17.92
CA ARG A 693 -36.45 -37.32 -16.76
C ARG A 693 -37.45 -36.18 -16.94
N ALA A 694 -38.68 -36.37 -16.46
CA ALA A 694 -39.62 -35.28 -16.33
C ALA A 694 -39.20 -34.36 -15.17
N ILE A 695 -39.55 -33.08 -15.22
CA ILE A 695 -39.19 -32.14 -14.13
C ILE A 695 -39.78 -32.56 -12.78
N ASP A 696 -40.96 -33.17 -12.78
CA ASP A 696 -41.63 -33.71 -11.59
C ASP A 696 -40.90 -34.91 -10.95
N ASP A 697 -39.98 -35.52 -11.69
CA ASP A 697 -39.17 -36.67 -11.24
C ASP A 697 -37.76 -36.25 -10.75
N ILE A 698 -37.44 -34.96 -10.75
CA ILE A 698 -36.17 -34.39 -10.24
C ILE A 698 -36.47 -33.68 -8.92
N CYS A 699 -35.76 -33.95 -7.83
CA CYS A 699 -36.04 -33.31 -6.52
C CYS A 699 -35.55 -31.85 -6.45
N THR A 700 -36.04 -31.08 -5.46
CA THR A 700 -35.67 -29.65 -5.31
C THR A 700 -34.20 -29.50 -4.94
N GLU A 701 -33.66 -30.40 -4.13
CA GLU A 701 -32.28 -30.41 -3.66
C GLU A 701 -31.31 -30.65 -4.82
N GLU A 702 -31.64 -31.54 -5.76
CA GLU A 702 -30.87 -31.77 -6.99
C GLU A 702 -30.91 -30.54 -7.92
N LEU A 703 -32.06 -29.86 -8.02
CA LEU A 703 -32.19 -28.61 -8.75
C LEU A 703 -31.40 -27.46 -8.08
N CYS A 704 -31.38 -27.42 -6.74
CA CYS A 704 -30.68 -26.43 -5.94
C CYS A 704 -29.16 -26.50 -6.17
N TYR A 705 -28.58 -27.70 -6.17
CA TYR A 705 -27.17 -27.88 -6.48
C TYR A 705 -26.84 -27.49 -7.93
N ALA A 706 -27.62 -27.94 -8.91
CA ALA A 706 -27.42 -27.57 -10.31
C ALA A 706 -27.49 -26.04 -10.53
N LEU A 707 -28.46 -25.38 -9.89
CA LEU A 707 -28.61 -23.93 -9.89
C LEU A 707 -27.39 -23.24 -9.27
N SER A 708 -26.87 -23.76 -8.17
CA SER A 708 -25.65 -23.24 -7.52
C SER A 708 -24.42 -23.36 -8.42
N CYS A 709 -24.28 -24.45 -9.19
CA CYS A 709 -23.22 -24.57 -10.20
C CYS A 709 -23.33 -23.51 -11.30
N VAL A 710 -24.55 -23.16 -11.75
CA VAL A 710 -24.77 -22.11 -12.74
C VAL A 710 -24.39 -20.74 -12.18
N ILE A 711 -24.80 -20.42 -10.95
CA ILE A 711 -24.47 -19.14 -10.30
C ILE A 711 -22.95 -19.04 -10.12
N ARG A 712 -22.28 -20.08 -9.60
CA ARG A 712 -20.81 -20.10 -9.44
C ARG A 712 -20.08 -19.83 -10.75
N ALA A 713 -20.56 -20.41 -11.85
CA ALA A 713 -19.95 -20.21 -13.16
C ALA A 713 -20.16 -18.78 -13.71
N GLN A 714 -21.31 -18.15 -13.44
CA GLN A 714 -21.68 -16.85 -14.03
C GLN A 714 -21.51 -15.65 -13.10
N VAL A 715 -21.15 -15.86 -11.83
CA VAL A 715 -21.08 -14.89 -10.71
C VAL A 715 -22.42 -14.31 -10.30
N SER A 716 -23.11 -13.71 -11.27
CA SER A 716 -24.41 -13.11 -11.12
C SER A 716 -25.22 -13.32 -12.39
N ILE A 717 -26.52 -13.53 -12.22
CA ILE A 717 -27.41 -13.81 -13.34
C ILE A 717 -28.83 -13.38 -13.00
N PRO A 718 -29.57 -12.75 -13.94
CA PRO A 718 -30.98 -12.46 -13.73
C PRO A 718 -31.78 -13.73 -13.45
N LYS A 719 -32.76 -13.65 -12.54
CA LYS A 719 -33.57 -14.80 -12.11
C LYS A 719 -34.19 -15.57 -13.28
N SER A 720 -34.73 -14.86 -14.27
CA SER A 720 -35.34 -15.47 -15.46
C SER A 720 -34.33 -16.27 -16.31
N ASP A 721 -33.09 -15.81 -16.41
CA ASP A 721 -32.04 -16.50 -17.13
C ASP A 721 -31.42 -17.64 -16.29
N LEU A 722 -31.36 -17.51 -14.96
CA LEU A 722 -31.00 -18.62 -14.08
C LEU A 722 -31.93 -19.82 -14.25
N ILE A 723 -33.23 -19.57 -14.32
CA ILE A 723 -34.23 -20.61 -14.56
C ILE A 723 -33.99 -21.29 -15.91
N ARG A 724 -33.70 -20.49 -16.95
CA ARG A 724 -33.43 -21.00 -18.30
C ARG A 724 -32.16 -21.85 -18.36
N GLU A 725 -31.05 -21.37 -17.80
CA GLU A 725 -29.77 -22.08 -17.82
C GLU A 725 -29.81 -23.35 -16.96
N THR A 726 -30.44 -23.29 -15.79
CA THR A 726 -30.65 -24.49 -14.95
C THR A 726 -31.51 -25.52 -15.68
N ALA A 727 -32.59 -25.12 -16.36
CA ALA A 727 -33.42 -26.03 -17.14
C ALA A 727 -32.66 -26.70 -18.31
N LYS A 728 -31.74 -25.98 -18.95
CA LYS A 728 -30.87 -26.54 -20.01
C LYS A 728 -29.95 -27.63 -19.47
N LEU A 729 -29.44 -27.50 -18.24
CA LEU A 729 -28.60 -28.54 -17.61
C LEU A 729 -29.32 -29.89 -17.47
N PHE A 730 -30.65 -29.94 -17.46
CA PHE A 730 -31.44 -31.17 -17.43
C PHE A 730 -32.03 -31.55 -18.79
N GLY A 731 -31.62 -30.90 -19.88
CA GLY A 731 -32.07 -31.21 -21.24
C GLY A 731 -33.44 -30.64 -21.61
N PHE A 732 -33.92 -29.62 -20.90
CA PHE A 732 -35.16 -28.90 -21.26
C PHE A 732 -34.85 -27.73 -22.19
N ALA A 733 -35.34 -27.81 -23.44
CA ALA A 733 -35.14 -26.75 -24.44
C ALA A 733 -36.04 -25.52 -24.25
N ARG A 734 -37.17 -25.67 -23.53
CA ARG A 734 -38.14 -24.60 -23.24
C ARG A 734 -38.53 -24.66 -21.77
N VAL A 735 -38.68 -23.49 -21.16
CA VAL A 735 -39.20 -23.34 -19.79
C VAL A 735 -40.73 -23.34 -19.85
N THR A 736 -41.37 -24.30 -19.20
CA THR A 736 -42.82 -24.35 -18.97
C THR A 736 -43.15 -23.83 -17.57
N PRO A 737 -44.41 -23.47 -17.25
CA PRO A 737 -44.77 -22.99 -15.91
C PRO A 737 -44.38 -23.98 -14.79
N LEU A 738 -44.45 -25.29 -15.05
CA LEU A 738 -44.03 -26.33 -14.11
C LEU A 738 -42.51 -26.32 -13.86
N ILE A 739 -41.71 -26.06 -14.90
CA ILE A 739 -40.25 -25.94 -14.78
C ILE A 739 -39.88 -24.67 -14.04
N GLU A 740 -40.54 -23.56 -14.37
CA GLU A 740 -40.33 -22.27 -13.70
C GLU A 740 -40.65 -22.36 -12.21
N GLN A 741 -41.75 -23.00 -11.83
CA GLN A 741 -42.09 -23.26 -10.44
C GLN A 741 -41.03 -24.13 -9.75
N ALA A 742 -40.60 -25.24 -10.37
CA ALA A 742 -39.63 -26.16 -9.79
C ALA A 742 -38.27 -25.51 -9.52
N VAL A 743 -37.76 -24.72 -10.47
CA VAL A 743 -36.48 -24.02 -10.30
C VAL A 743 -36.63 -22.85 -9.32
N SER A 744 -37.78 -22.18 -9.26
CA SER A 744 -38.04 -21.11 -8.29
C SER A 744 -38.11 -21.63 -6.84
N GLU A 745 -38.69 -22.81 -6.63
CA GLU A 745 -38.65 -23.48 -5.31
C GLU A 745 -37.21 -23.84 -4.92
N ALA A 746 -36.40 -24.31 -5.87
CA ALA A 746 -34.98 -24.58 -5.64
C ALA A 746 -34.17 -23.31 -5.32
N LEU A 747 -34.47 -22.19 -5.97
CA LEU A 747 -33.87 -20.90 -5.64
C LEU A 747 -34.26 -20.44 -4.23
N THR A 748 -35.50 -20.66 -3.82
CA THR A 748 -35.97 -20.31 -2.47
C THR A 748 -35.20 -21.12 -1.42
N LEU A 749 -35.03 -22.43 -1.66
CA LEU A 749 -34.22 -23.30 -0.80
C LEU A 749 -32.75 -22.84 -0.74
N ALA A 750 -32.17 -22.43 -1.87
CA ALA A 750 -30.80 -21.92 -1.91
C ALA A 750 -30.62 -20.65 -1.07
N VAL A 751 -31.62 -19.77 -1.06
CA VAL A 751 -31.64 -18.54 -0.24
C VAL A 751 -31.81 -18.87 1.24
N GLU A 752 -32.71 -19.79 1.58
CA GLU A 752 -32.90 -20.25 2.97
C GLU A 752 -31.65 -20.91 3.54
N HIS A 753 -30.91 -21.66 2.72
CA HIS A 753 -29.63 -22.27 3.08
C HIS A 753 -28.46 -21.27 3.10
N GLY A 754 -28.68 -20.00 2.73
CA GLY A 754 -27.63 -18.99 2.69
C GLY A 754 -26.59 -19.20 1.59
N THR A 755 -26.92 -19.96 0.54
CA THR A 755 -26.02 -20.26 -0.60
C THR A 755 -26.21 -19.29 -1.77
N ALA A 756 -27.32 -18.57 -1.81
CA ALA A 756 -27.63 -17.56 -2.82
C ALA A 756 -28.35 -16.34 -2.21
N ALA A 757 -28.18 -15.18 -2.81
CA ALA A 757 -28.92 -13.96 -2.48
C ALA A 757 -29.63 -13.42 -3.72
N VAL A 758 -30.77 -12.75 -3.52
CA VAL A 758 -31.56 -12.14 -4.60
C VAL A 758 -31.75 -10.66 -4.30
N GLU A 759 -31.18 -9.80 -5.15
CA GLU A 759 -31.32 -8.35 -5.07
C GLU A 759 -31.70 -7.81 -6.45
N ASN A 760 -32.79 -7.03 -6.53
CA ASN A 760 -33.25 -6.41 -7.79
C ASN A 760 -33.39 -7.39 -8.99
N ASP A 761 -33.91 -8.59 -8.75
CA ASP A 761 -34.07 -9.68 -9.74
C ASP A 761 -32.76 -10.28 -10.27
N ILE A 762 -31.62 -9.91 -9.67
CA ILE A 762 -30.29 -10.51 -9.90
C ILE A 762 -30.01 -11.50 -8.78
N VAL A 763 -29.58 -12.71 -9.15
CA VAL A 763 -29.17 -13.75 -8.21
C VAL A 763 -27.66 -13.80 -8.15
N THR A 764 -27.11 -13.76 -6.93
CA THR A 764 -25.67 -13.83 -6.65
C THR A 764 -25.37 -14.99 -5.70
N LEU A 765 -24.14 -15.51 -5.76
CA LEU A 765 -23.67 -16.48 -4.77
C LEU A 765 -23.33 -15.76 -3.46
N VAL A 766 -23.73 -16.34 -2.34
CA VAL A 766 -23.24 -15.95 -1.01
C VAL A 766 -22.11 -16.91 -0.68
N GLU A 767 -20.90 -16.36 -0.48
CA GLU A 767 -19.69 -17.11 -0.12
C GLU A 767 -19.61 -17.39 1.38
#